data_AF-A0A286RH53-F1
#
_entry.id   AF-A0A286RH53-F1
#
_cell.length_a   1.000
_cell.length_b   1.000
_cell.length_c   1.000
_cell.angle_alpha   90.00
_cell.angle_beta   90.00
_cell.angle_gamma   90.00
#
_symmetry.space_group_name_H-M   'P 1'
#
loop_
_entity.id
_entity.type
_entity.pdbx_description
1 polymer ?
#
loop_
_entity_poly.entity_id
_entity_poly.type
_entity_poly.pdbx_seq_one_letter_code
_entity_poly.pdbx_strand_id
1 'polypeptide(L)'
;MLAACITGISLRFLVPRRAGPVEPAPVPQEEREPATAEQIQEAKPVPPGQWILEAAGEDITEVFGMDDKVPPADALLQFLQVPLELEAYRTFAADCQRAMGLKTESLATHLVFGKWRQPYACIFELASDQQVDSLNQFGQELTRYADITLRRLPDSARNLVFAVLDSHTLLVGDVDFLDRILRQHATTEKSEKKSQHPLANVLNDARHFQVFFLGQSHSVCSVFGAKWLAGFPQAFGLLQTLQQKSDTFFAGWALSGDQNRLTVRLSCRRKEDAASLHDQLEKLRLQALEEVKSAEKEENLLAKTAPAGMTPEGWSHTITAVKSFLEHSTVVAEEATVAIEWSSDQQSGSIQNVATTGEAFAQLWHALATTQAFLHAETLGGSLSRYAERQTSFPRAAIGGDLLPPETRLSWISEILPHLGYAEWSKSLQPGYSWNAPQNQPVTKRFLPEVTNPLLGATQRIAGYYDAHIVGVTGVGPDSGNLPLSSPRAGLFNFRQAVRKEDVKDGLSNTLALLPAENHLGPWAAGGTATARGLTKPPYVKGPDGFGSALPDGMLAVMADGSVRFIRRDVDSHVMEQLATIAGGEAINLETVAPAWPGKPLSSQPSVQPQPGAGHESSPRTVQHWPGETPCGQNFPPRGDAANTSIAGLKVQVQIESWPGIPLALALARLTEWSSIPICVDPETLLWDNPSDLGTVALQPGKKTIQQILEEIAGQHDWTVVSCGNLVVLCRPERVSNNVSCHITDPSALVSDKLLQAIITTLDSTFGPSDSGIKYQSNNNERIFQGPFIHVLTIRNFLEQRFPPQSLSEAAAENSALQQIISMNYYEPTPLVDILAALNRLTQVQILVDWPLLLSEEVHPSVPVTCSAHEKPFFKVVQRLAETINATVYILNDKTLLITTHNRFDRPYLRAYPLREVLQQGLTVGALRERVVKECQPQTWYEQGGIGRIFFTEDGQTAIVYQDATAQNEVQRFLQRLSKGSQ
;
A
#
# COMPACT_ATOMS: atom_id res chain seq x y z
N MET A 1 13.64 -11.25 20.10
CA MET A 1 12.43 -11.17 19.25
C MET A 1 12.75 -10.63 17.86
N LEU A 2 12.88 -9.30 17.64
CA LEU A 2 13.03 -8.72 16.29
C LEU A 2 14.05 -9.46 15.40
N ALA A 3 15.30 -9.60 15.88
CA ALA A 3 16.37 -10.32 15.16
C ALA A 3 16.00 -11.77 14.81
N ALA A 4 15.40 -12.52 15.75
CA ALA A 4 15.01 -13.91 15.54
C ALA A 4 13.81 -14.06 14.58
N CYS A 5 12.85 -13.13 14.60
CA CYS A 5 11.75 -13.10 13.64
C CYS A 5 12.27 -12.78 12.22
N ILE A 6 13.18 -11.80 12.10
CA ILE A 6 13.81 -11.43 10.81
C ILE A 6 14.56 -12.62 10.23
N THR A 7 15.48 -13.21 10.99
CA THR A 7 16.28 -14.35 10.52
C THR A 7 15.41 -15.59 10.28
N GLY A 8 14.48 -15.87 11.18
CA GLY A 8 13.59 -17.02 11.10
C GLY A 8 12.66 -17.01 9.89
N ILE A 9 12.06 -15.85 9.58
CA ILE A 9 11.23 -15.68 8.38
C ILE A 9 12.10 -15.77 7.12
N SER A 10 13.28 -15.16 7.09
CA SER A 10 14.19 -15.25 5.93
C SER A 10 14.67 -16.68 5.66
N LEU A 11 15.06 -17.42 6.69
CA LEU A 11 15.49 -18.83 6.54
C LEU A 11 14.34 -19.77 6.11
N ARG A 12 13.10 -19.46 6.49
CA ARG A 12 11.90 -20.21 6.05
C ARG A 12 11.72 -20.24 4.53
N PHE A 13 12.23 -19.23 3.81
CA PHE A 13 12.20 -19.17 2.35
C PHE A 13 13.43 -19.81 1.67
N LEU A 14 14.44 -20.21 2.46
CA LEU A 14 15.69 -20.81 1.99
C LEU A 14 15.76 -22.33 2.25
N VAL A 15 15.09 -22.84 3.28
CA VAL A 15 14.97 -24.30 3.47
C VAL A 15 14.02 -24.87 2.41
N PRO A 16 14.47 -25.79 1.53
CA PRO A 16 13.58 -26.40 0.55
C PRO A 16 12.49 -27.18 1.28
N ARG A 17 11.23 -26.84 1.00
CA ARG A 17 10.10 -27.67 1.42
C ARG A 17 10.30 -29.04 0.77
N ARG A 18 10.57 -30.07 1.58
CA ARG A 18 10.38 -31.45 1.14
C ARG A 18 8.95 -31.53 0.60
N ALA A 19 8.81 -31.92 -0.66
CA ALA A 19 7.52 -32.36 -1.16
C ALA A 19 6.97 -33.43 -0.22
N GLY A 20 5.65 -33.49 -0.06
CA GLY A 20 5.01 -34.61 0.64
C GLY A 20 5.45 -35.94 0.03
N PRO A 21 5.33 -37.06 0.76
CA PRO A 21 5.82 -38.36 0.30
C PRO A 21 5.24 -38.68 -1.08
N VAL A 22 6.12 -38.61 -2.09
CA VAL A 22 5.81 -38.99 -3.47
C VAL A 22 5.72 -40.51 -3.50
N GLU A 23 4.58 -41.06 -3.90
CA GLU A 23 4.48 -42.51 -4.15
C GLU A 23 5.53 -42.90 -5.20
N PRO A 24 6.33 -43.96 -4.95
CA PRO A 24 7.36 -44.37 -5.90
C PRO A 24 6.69 -44.87 -7.19
N ALA A 25 6.98 -44.19 -8.30
CA ALA A 25 6.60 -44.66 -9.63
C ALA A 25 7.23 -46.03 -9.92
N PRO A 26 6.52 -46.94 -10.62
CA PRO A 26 6.99 -48.30 -10.83
C PRO A 26 8.24 -48.34 -11.73
N VAL A 27 9.23 -49.12 -11.30
CA VAL A 27 10.49 -49.34 -12.03
C VAL A 27 10.25 -50.23 -13.26
N PRO A 28 10.61 -49.79 -14.48
CA PRO A 28 10.82 -50.69 -15.61
C PRO A 28 12.21 -51.33 -15.47
N GLN A 29 12.26 -52.66 -15.38
CA GLN A 29 13.51 -53.39 -15.62
C GLN A 29 13.73 -53.52 -17.12
N GLU A 30 14.94 -53.23 -17.60
CA GLU A 30 15.56 -54.03 -18.67
C GLU A 30 17.09 -53.86 -18.67
N GLU A 31 17.77 -54.96 -19.01
CA GLU A 31 19.22 -55.13 -18.85
C GLU A 31 20.00 -54.60 -20.06
N ARG A 32 21.27 -54.20 -19.85
CA ARG A 32 22.38 -54.56 -20.76
C ARG A 32 23.77 -54.35 -20.17
N GLU A 33 24.67 -55.23 -20.57
CA GLU A 33 26.04 -55.42 -20.06
C GLU A 33 27.04 -54.36 -20.60
N PRO A 34 28.19 -54.17 -19.91
CA PRO A 34 29.22 -53.21 -20.33
C PRO A 34 30.16 -53.78 -21.41
N ALA A 35 30.61 -52.92 -22.33
CA ALA A 35 31.68 -53.23 -23.28
C ALA A 35 32.97 -52.49 -22.90
N THR A 36 34.10 -53.17 -23.08
CA THR A 36 35.44 -52.76 -22.64
C THR A 36 36.13 -51.73 -23.53
N ALA A 37 37.08 -50.99 -22.95
CA ALA A 37 37.91 -50.04 -23.65
C ALA A 37 39.08 -50.72 -24.39
N GLU A 38 39.38 -50.28 -25.62
CA GLU A 38 40.77 -50.03 -26.04
C GLU A 38 40.89 -49.15 -27.31
N GLN A 39 42.03 -48.45 -27.37
CA GLN A 39 42.71 -47.86 -28.55
C GLN A 39 42.27 -46.47 -29.08
N ILE A 40 43.31 -45.71 -29.43
CA ILE A 40 43.36 -44.27 -29.72
C ILE A 40 44.02 -44.08 -31.09
N GLN A 41 43.46 -43.25 -32.00
CA GLN A 41 44.25 -42.26 -32.76
C GLN A 41 43.46 -41.35 -33.73
N GLU A 42 44.08 -40.18 -33.96
CA GLU A 42 43.88 -39.16 -35.01
C GLU A 42 42.57 -38.34 -35.06
N ALA A 43 42.69 -37.08 -34.63
CA ALA A 43 41.65 -36.06 -34.67
C ALA A 43 41.63 -35.29 -36.01
N LYS A 44 40.40 -35.06 -36.52
CA LYS A 44 40.05 -33.94 -37.40
C LYS A 44 38.96 -33.10 -36.72
N PRO A 45 38.91 -31.77 -36.93
CA PRO A 45 38.01 -30.89 -36.19
C PRO A 45 36.55 -31.05 -36.63
N VAL A 46 35.65 -31.14 -35.65
CA VAL A 46 34.18 -31.25 -35.80
C VAL A 46 33.53 -30.30 -34.75
N PRO A 47 32.35 -29.68 -35.03
CA PRO A 47 31.95 -28.40 -34.42
C PRO A 47 31.49 -28.46 -32.94
N PRO A 48 31.37 -27.30 -32.25
CA PRO A 48 30.95 -27.24 -30.84
C PRO A 48 29.47 -27.59 -30.71
N GLY A 49 29.15 -28.70 -30.04
CA GLY A 49 27.76 -29.16 -29.98
C GLY A 49 27.44 -30.39 -29.13
N GLN A 50 28.19 -30.69 -28.06
CA GLN A 50 27.72 -31.51 -26.94
C GLN A 50 28.77 -31.59 -25.82
N TRP A 51 28.41 -31.17 -24.61
CA TRP A 51 29.08 -31.60 -23.38
C TRP A 51 28.02 -31.85 -22.32
N ILE A 52 27.92 -33.11 -21.89
CA ILE A 52 27.29 -33.50 -20.63
C ILE A 52 28.36 -33.34 -19.56
N LEU A 53 28.05 -32.70 -18.44
CA LEU A 53 28.93 -32.63 -17.28
C LEU A 53 28.37 -33.50 -16.16
N GLU A 54 29.08 -34.57 -15.86
CA GLU A 54 28.91 -35.35 -14.63
C GLU A 54 29.41 -34.54 -13.41
N ALA A 55 28.91 -34.87 -12.22
CA ALA A 55 29.16 -34.08 -11.02
C ALA A 55 30.42 -34.53 -10.25
N ALA A 56 31.29 -33.58 -9.88
CA ALA A 56 32.08 -33.57 -8.64
C ALA A 56 32.80 -32.22 -8.48
N GLY A 57 32.90 -31.69 -7.25
CA GLY A 57 33.60 -30.44 -6.94
C GLY A 57 32.96 -29.66 -5.79
N GLU A 58 33.23 -30.10 -4.56
CA GLU A 58 32.91 -29.34 -3.34
C GLU A 58 33.84 -28.11 -3.21
N ASP A 59 33.52 -27.16 -2.30
CA ASP A 59 34.26 -25.91 -2.02
C ASP A 59 34.10 -24.70 -2.98
N ILE A 60 32.88 -24.15 -3.18
CA ILE A 60 32.68 -22.83 -3.82
C ILE A 60 31.67 -21.93 -3.07
N THR A 61 31.94 -20.61 -3.07
CA THR A 61 31.37 -19.48 -2.29
C THR A 61 30.21 -18.75 -2.98
N GLU A 62 29.18 -18.28 -2.24
CA GLU A 62 28.09 -17.40 -2.74
C GLU A 62 27.58 -16.43 -1.64
N VAL A 63 27.19 -15.19 -2.00
CA VAL A 63 26.69 -14.11 -1.11
C VAL A 63 25.46 -13.44 -1.75
N PHE A 64 24.55 -12.81 -0.97
CA PHE A 64 23.32 -12.16 -1.44
C PHE A 64 23.21 -10.68 -1.05
N GLY A 65 22.32 -9.94 -1.71
CA GLY A 65 21.93 -8.57 -1.33
C GLY A 65 20.55 -8.20 -1.87
N MET A 66 19.73 -7.52 -1.06
CA MET A 66 18.41 -7.01 -1.46
C MET A 66 18.39 -5.48 -1.50
N ASP A 67 17.54 -4.94 -2.37
CA ASP A 67 17.20 -3.52 -2.60
C ASP A 67 17.98 -2.75 -3.70
N ASP A 68 17.37 -1.68 -4.20
CA ASP A 68 17.69 -0.95 -5.45
C ASP A 68 18.87 0.05 -5.36
N LYS A 69 19.59 0.07 -4.24
CA LYS A 69 20.75 0.95 -4.05
C LYS A 69 22.05 0.15 -3.98
N VAL A 70 22.91 0.39 -4.96
CA VAL A 70 24.29 -0.11 -5.02
C VAL A 70 25.03 0.31 -3.72
N PRO A 71 25.76 -0.61 -3.05
CA PRO A 71 26.66 -0.23 -1.97
C PRO A 71 27.76 0.73 -2.47
N PRO A 72 28.42 1.50 -1.59
CA PRO A 72 29.60 2.27 -1.97
C PRO A 72 30.62 1.38 -2.70
N ALA A 73 31.22 1.86 -3.80
CA ALA A 73 32.10 1.05 -4.64
C ALA A 73 33.36 0.58 -3.88
N ASP A 74 33.82 1.38 -2.93
CA ASP A 74 34.87 1.08 -1.96
C ASP A 74 34.49 0.00 -0.93
N ALA A 75 33.18 -0.18 -0.66
CA ALA A 75 32.68 -1.32 0.11
C ALA A 75 32.62 -2.58 -0.78
N LEU A 76 32.11 -2.48 -2.02
CA LEU A 76 32.04 -3.62 -2.96
C LEU A 76 33.38 -4.32 -3.18
N LEU A 77 34.50 -3.58 -3.13
CA LEU A 77 35.86 -4.09 -3.28
C LEU A 77 36.46 -4.75 -2.01
N GLN A 78 35.69 -4.93 -0.93
CA GLN A 78 36.17 -5.44 0.37
C GLN A 78 35.47 -6.73 0.88
N PHE A 79 34.66 -7.41 0.05
CA PHE A 79 33.88 -8.60 0.46
C PHE A 79 34.27 -9.85 -0.32
N LEU A 80 34.59 -10.97 0.35
CA LEU A 80 34.80 -12.32 -0.21
C LEU A 80 34.37 -13.40 0.83
N GLN A 81 33.97 -14.62 0.39
CA GLN A 81 33.73 -15.88 1.19
C GLN A 81 32.41 -15.95 2.06
N VAL A 82 31.59 -17.03 2.25
CA VAL A 82 31.29 -18.41 1.67
C VAL A 82 29.77 -18.76 1.99
N PRO A 83 29.14 -19.89 1.55
CA PRO A 83 28.02 -20.04 0.59
C PRO A 83 26.58 -20.28 1.14
N LEU A 84 25.53 -20.27 0.28
CA LEU A 84 24.35 -21.18 0.36
C LEU A 84 23.40 -21.11 -0.86
N GLU A 85 22.64 -22.19 -1.12
CA GLU A 85 22.04 -22.47 -2.43
C GLU A 85 20.79 -21.64 -2.82
N LEU A 86 20.84 -21.01 -4.00
CA LEU A 86 19.66 -20.71 -4.83
C LEU A 86 19.97 -21.01 -6.31
N GLU A 87 19.30 -22.02 -6.88
CA GLU A 87 19.58 -22.59 -8.22
C GLU A 87 19.66 -21.55 -9.37
N ALA A 88 18.84 -20.50 -9.30
CA ALA A 88 18.86 -19.39 -10.26
C ALA A 88 20.19 -18.59 -10.26
N TYR A 89 20.84 -18.45 -9.10
CA TYR A 89 22.10 -17.73 -8.94
C TYR A 89 23.28 -18.59 -9.42
N ARG A 90 23.31 -19.89 -9.08
CA ARG A 90 24.25 -20.87 -9.65
C ARG A 90 24.20 -20.89 -11.18
N THR A 91 22.99 -20.92 -11.75
CA THR A 91 22.81 -20.90 -13.21
C THR A 91 23.37 -19.60 -13.81
N PHE A 92 23.19 -18.46 -13.14
CA PHE A 92 23.73 -17.18 -13.60
C PHE A 92 25.26 -17.09 -13.48
N ALA A 93 25.84 -17.57 -12.38
CA ALA A 93 27.29 -17.64 -12.20
C ALA A 93 27.93 -18.55 -13.27
N ALA A 94 27.37 -19.75 -13.47
CA ALA A 94 27.81 -20.68 -14.51
C ALA A 94 27.61 -20.12 -15.93
N ASP A 95 26.56 -19.33 -16.18
CA ASP A 95 26.36 -18.63 -17.46
C ASP A 95 27.42 -17.55 -17.67
N CYS A 96 27.74 -16.74 -16.65
CA CYS A 96 28.79 -15.73 -16.72
C CYS A 96 30.18 -16.36 -16.91
N GLN A 97 30.48 -17.42 -16.14
CA GLN A 97 31.74 -18.15 -16.24
C GLN A 97 31.94 -18.76 -17.64
N ARG A 98 30.90 -19.42 -18.18
CA ARG A 98 30.91 -19.94 -19.56
C ARG A 98 31.05 -18.85 -20.60
N ALA A 99 30.37 -17.72 -20.44
CA ALA A 99 30.46 -16.59 -21.37
C ALA A 99 31.86 -15.94 -21.39
N MET A 100 32.58 -15.96 -20.28
CA MET A 100 33.98 -15.51 -20.20
C MET A 100 35.01 -16.59 -20.61
N GLY A 101 34.59 -17.84 -20.83
CA GLY A 101 35.50 -18.96 -21.11
C GLY A 101 36.39 -19.37 -19.93
N LEU A 102 36.02 -18.99 -18.70
CA LEU A 102 36.80 -19.29 -17.49
C LEU A 102 36.61 -20.74 -17.06
N LYS A 103 37.71 -21.44 -16.77
CA LYS A 103 37.63 -22.76 -16.14
C LYS A 103 37.44 -22.61 -14.63
N THR A 104 36.72 -23.56 -14.02
CA THR A 104 36.46 -23.54 -12.57
C THR A 104 37.75 -23.66 -11.76
N GLU A 105 38.72 -24.46 -12.25
CA GLU A 105 40.07 -24.62 -11.69
C GLU A 105 40.93 -23.34 -11.71
N SER A 106 40.51 -22.30 -12.44
CA SER A 106 41.21 -21.01 -12.54
C SER A 106 40.64 -19.93 -11.60
N LEU A 107 39.59 -20.24 -10.85
CA LEU A 107 38.91 -19.32 -9.93
C LEU A 107 39.37 -19.56 -8.49
N ALA A 108 39.75 -18.50 -7.79
CA ALA A 108 39.93 -18.53 -6.34
C ALA A 108 38.57 -18.45 -5.62
N THR A 109 37.66 -17.60 -6.13
CA THR A 109 36.29 -17.44 -5.62
C THR A 109 35.42 -16.64 -6.60
N HIS A 110 34.12 -16.61 -6.36
CA HIS A 110 33.20 -15.70 -7.06
C HIS A 110 32.07 -15.22 -6.14
N LEU A 111 31.39 -14.14 -6.55
CA LEU A 111 30.29 -13.49 -5.82
C LEU A 111 29.17 -13.18 -6.81
N VAL A 112 27.89 -13.27 -6.40
CA VAL A 112 26.74 -12.99 -7.29
C VAL A 112 25.83 -11.95 -6.66
N PHE A 113 25.50 -10.90 -7.41
CA PHE A 113 24.62 -9.81 -6.98
C PHE A 113 23.25 -9.94 -7.65
N GLY A 114 22.15 -9.78 -6.91
CA GLY A 114 20.81 -9.89 -7.47
C GLY A 114 19.66 -9.74 -6.48
N LYS A 115 18.56 -9.11 -6.90
CA LYS A 115 17.27 -9.17 -6.18
C LYS A 115 16.81 -10.62 -6.08
N TRP A 116 15.94 -10.92 -5.12
CA TRP A 116 15.40 -12.26 -4.88
C TRP A 116 15.01 -13.00 -6.19
N ARG A 117 15.73 -14.10 -6.49
CA ARG A 117 15.62 -14.94 -7.71
C ARG A 117 15.97 -14.24 -9.04
N GLN A 118 16.60 -13.08 -9.00
CA GLN A 118 16.99 -12.26 -10.15
C GLN A 118 18.45 -11.77 -10.01
N PRO A 119 19.45 -12.63 -10.33
CA PRO A 119 20.85 -12.22 -10.43
C PRO A 119 21.09 -11.25 -11.59
N TYR A 120 21.94 -10.26 -11.34
CA TYR A 120 22.31 -9.18 -12.26
C TYR A 120 23.81 -9.11 -12.54
N ALA A 121 24.68 -9.48 -11.61
CA ALA A 121 26.13 -9.43 -11.82
C ALA A 121 26.88 -10.48 -11.00
N CYS A 122 28.12 -10.73 -11.39
CA CYS A 122 29.04 -11.65 -10.76
C CYS A 122 30.46 -11.05 -10.74
N ILE A 123 31.17 -11.18 -9.61
CA ILE A 123 32.62 -10.93 -9.54
C ILE A 123 33.31 -12.29 -9.52
N PHE A 124 34.37 -12.44 -10.31
CA PHE A 124 35.29 -13.57 -10.28
C PHE A 124 36.65 -13.06 -9.80
N GLU A 125 37.22 -13.71 -8.79
CA GLU A 125 38.62 -13.57 -8.40
C GLU A 125 39.36 -14.82 -8.87
N LEU A 126 40.45 -14.65 -9.61
CA LEU A 126 41.22 -15.75 -10.16
C LEU A 126 42.29 -16.26 -9.19
N ALA A 127 42.69 -17.52 -9.38
CA ALA A 127 43.84 -18.09 -8.69
C ALA A 127 45.12 -17.27 -8.96
N SER A 128 46.05 -17.24 -8.01
CA SER A 128 47.21 -16.34 -8.04
C SER A 128 48.23 -16.63 -9.16
N ASP A 129 48.10 -17.77 -9.85
CA ASP A 129 48.86 -18.15 -11.04
C ASP A 129 48.18 -17.75 -12.37
N GLN A 130 46.97 -17.19 -12.32
CA GLN A 130 46.15 -16.82 -13.48
C GLN A 130 45.94 -15.29 -13.54
N GLN A 131 45.90 -14.72 -14.74
CA GLN A 131 45.74 -13.27 -14.94
C GLN A 131 44.71 -12.92 -16.03
N VAL A 132 43.93 -11.86 -15.81
CA VAL A 132 42.87 -11.38 -16.72
C VAL A 132 43.24 -10.14 -17.55
N ASP A 133 44.47 -9.62 -17.45
CA ASP A 133 44.91 -8.43 -18.20
C ASP A 133 44.73 -8.56 -19.73
N SER A 134 44.80 -9.78 -20.27
CA SER A 134 44.57 -10.06 -21.69
C SER A 134 43.11 -9.82 -22.12
N LEU A 135 42.14 -9.93 -21.21
CA LEU A 135 40.72 -9.68 -21.48
C LEU A 135 40.41 -8.19 -21.68
N ASN A 136 41.30 -7.27 -21.28
CA ASN A 136 41.20 -5.84 -21.62
C ASN A 136 41.31 -5.56 -23.13
N GLN A 137 41.67 -6.54 -23.95
CA GLN A 137 41.65 -6.45 -25.41
C GLN A 137 40.47 -7.22 -26.04
N PHE A 138 39.71 -7.96 -25.24
CA PHE A 138 38.60 -8.81 -25.69
C PHE A 138 37.27 -8.03 -25.71
N GLY A 139 36.33 -8.47 -26.55
CA GLY A 139 34.99 -7.85 -26.66
C GLY A 139 34.96 -6.42 -27.23
N GLN A 140 33.75 -5.90 -27.39
CA GLN A 140 33.53 -4.54 -27.88
C GLN A 140 33.54 -3.53 -26.72
N GLU A 141 34.37 -2.50 -26.79
CA GLU A 141 34.37 -1.40 -25.83
C GLU A 141 33.02 -0.64 -25.87
N LEU A 142 32.41 -0.42 -24.69
CA LEU A 142 31.16 0.32 -24.53
C LEU A 142 31.40 1.70 -23.90
N THR A 143 31.97 1.70 -22.69
CA THR A 143 32.20 2.91 -21.90
C THR A 143 33.48 2.75 -21.08
N ARG A 144 34.23 3.84 -20.89
CA ARG A 144 35.45 3.85 -20.06
C ARG A 144 35.27 4.74 -18.83
N TYR A 145 35.72 4.24 -17.68
CA TYR A 145 35.61 4.86 -16.37
C TYR A 145 37.00 4.92 -15.73
N ALA A 146 37.63 6.09 -15.82
CA ALA A 146 39.06 6.26 -15.49
C ALA A 146 39.94 5.27 -16.28
N ASP A 147 40.60 4.34 -15.59
CA ASP A 147 41.41 3.26 -16.15
C ASP A 147 40.58 2.02 -16.53
N ILE A 148 39.50 1.72 -15.80
CA ILE A 148 38.60 0.58 -16.04
C ILE A 148 37.78 0.78 -17.33
N THR A 149 37.67 -0.27 -18.15
CA THR A 149 36.92 -0.25 -19.42
C THR A 149 35.81 -1.28 -19.42
N LEU A 150 34.55 -0.84 -19.57
CA LEU A 150 33.37 -1.71 -19.66
C LEU A 150 33.22 -2.22 -21.10
N ARG A 151 33.14 -3.54 -21.27
CA ARG A 151 33.24 -4.26 -22.54
C ARG A 151 32.08 -5.23 -22.72
N ARG A 152 31.52 -5.32 -23.93
CA ARG A 152 30.48 -6.30 -24.29
C ARG A 152 31.10 -7.60 -24.80
N LEU A 153 30.60 -8.72 -24.31
CA LEU A 153 30.96 -10.04 -24.80
C LEU A 153 30.37 -10.30 -26.20
N PRO A 154 31.18 -10.79 -27.17
CA PRO A 154 30.66 -11.35 -28.42
C PRO A 154 29.74 -12.55 -28.12
N ASP A 155 28.65 -12.69 -28.86
CA ASP A 155 27.71 -13.83 -28.81
C ASP A 155 27.11 -14.21 -27.42
N SER A 156 27.09 -13.29 -26.45
CA SER A 156 26.39 -13.55 -25.19
C SER A 156 24.85 -13.44 -25.35
N ALA A 157 24.15 -14.56 -25.20
CA ALA A 157 22.68 -14.63 -25.32
C ALA A 157 21.90 -13.75 -24.31
N ARG A 158 22.57 -13.25 -23.26
CA ARG A 158 22.01 -12.38 -22.21
C ARG A 158 22.51 -10.92 -22.26
N ASN A 159 23.17 -10.47 -23.35
CA ASN A 159 23.77 -9.13 -23.46
C ASN A 159 24.77 -8.79 -22.33
N LEU A 160 25.49 -9.78 -21.81
CA LEU A 160 26.41 -9.61 -20.70
C LEU A 160 27.59 -8.69 -21.09
N VAL A 161 27.97 -7.85 -20.14
CA VAL A 161 29.14 -6.99 -20.23
C VAL A 161 30.10 -7.33 -19.09
N PHE A 162 31.37 -6.98 -19.24
CA PHE A 162 32.40 -7.21 -18.23
C PHE A 162 33.34 -6.01 -18.11
N ALA A 163 34.02 -5.92 -16.97
CA ALA A 163 35.13 -5.01 -16.72
C ALA A 163 36.22 -5.77 -15.96
N VAL A 164 37.47 -5.59 -16.37
CA VAL A 164 38.63 -6.02 -15.58
C VAL A 164 38.89 -4.93 -14.54
N LEU A 165 38.89 -5.29 -13.26
CA LEU A 165 39.11 -4.34 -12.15
C LEU A 165 40.58 -4.27 -11.77
N ASP A 166 41.27 -5.41 -11.80
CA ASP A 166 42.71 -5.55 -11.63
C ASP A 166 43.20 -6.84 -12.34
N SER A 167 44.48 -7.19 -12.23
CA SER A 167 45.07 -8.35 -12.91
C SER A 167 44.48 -9.71 -12.52
N HIS A 168 43.76 -9.82 -11.41
CA HIS A 168 43.13 -11.06 -10.91
C HIS A 168 41.60 -10.94 -10.72
N THR A 169 41.02 -9.74 -10.73
CA THR A 169 39.59 -9.51 -10.49
C THR A 169 38.83 -9.10 -11.75
N LEU A 170 37.76 -9.85 -12.06
CA LEU A 170 36.87 -9.64 -13.18
C LEU A 170 35.42 -9.45 -12.72
N LEU A 171 34.74 -8.43 -13.23
CA LEU A 171 33.34 -8.13 -12.93
C LEU A 171 32.50 -8.35 -14.20
N VAL A 172 31.43 -9.15 -14.15
CA VAL A 172 30.62 -9.60 -15.29
C VAL A 172 29.13 -9.46 -14.96
N GLY A 173 28.26 -9.05 -15.89
CA GLY A 173 26.84 -8.89 -15.58
C GLY A 173 26.03 -8.05 -16.55
N ASP A 174 24.90 -7.56 -16.05
CA ASP A 174 23.99 -6.64 -16.71
C ASP A 174 24.61 -5.25 -16.91
N VAL A 175 24.34 -4.66 -18.07
CA VAL A 175 24.93 -3.39 -18.49
C VAL A 175 24.44 -2.20 -17.67
N ASP A 176 23.14 -2.10 -17.37
CA ASP A 176 22.58 -0.97 -16.62
C ASP A 176 22.91 -1.04 -15.11
N PHE A 177 23.31 -2.21 -14.62
CA PHE A 177 23.91 -2.37 -13.29
C PHE A 177 25.38 -1.96 -13.29
N LEU A 178 26.22 -2.56 -14.13
CA LEU A 178 27.67 -2.36 -14.12
C LEU A 178 28.11 -0.93 -14.50
N ASP A 179 27.47 -0.34 -15.51
CA ASP A 179 27.69 1.05 -15.93
C ASP A 179 27.40 2.04 -14.79
N ARG A 180 26.47 1.70 -13.87
CA ARG A 180 26.11 2.50 -12.69
C ARG A 180 27.15 2.41 -11.58
N ILE A 181 27.69 1.21 -11.31
CA ILE A 181 28.74 0.99 -10.30
C ILE A 181 30.01 1.74 -10.68
N LEU A 182 30.47 1.56 -11.92
CA LEU A 182 31.72 2.16 -12.39
C LEU A 182 31.63 3.70 -12.49
N ARG A 183 30.46 4.26 -12.84
CA ARG A 183 30.19 5.71 -12.71
C ARG A 183 30.38 6.21 -11.28
N GLN A 184 29.85 5.49 -10.29
CA GLN A 184 29.98 5.89 -8.89
C GLN A 184 31.44 5.83 -8.43
N HIS A 185 32.16 4.75 -8.74
CA HIS A 185 33.58 4.58 -8.41
C HIS A 185 34.45 5.72 -8.98
N ALA A 186 34.29 6.04 -10.26
CA ALA A 186 35.01 7.13 -10.91
C ALA A 186 34.71 8.53 -10.33
N THR A 187 33.62 8.69 -9.57
CA THR A 187 33.33 9.93 -8.82
C THR A 187 33.92 9.94 -7.41
N THR A 188 34.18 8.79 -6.78
CA THR A 188 34.73 8.70 -5.42
C THR A 188 36.25 8.79 -5.33
N GLU A 189 37.00 8.43 -6.38
CA GLU A 189 38.48 8.53 -6.37
C GLU A 189 39.03 9.95 -6.09
N LYS A 190 38.23 11.00 -6.31
CA LYS A 190 38.59 12.38 -5.96
C LYS A 190 38.55 12.68 -4.45
N SER A 191 38.22 11.70 -3.61
CA SER A 191 38.11 11.81 -2.16
C SER A 191 38.97 10.76 -1.45
N GLU A 192 40.29 11.00 -1.39
CA GLU A 192 41.23 10.16 -0.63
C GLU A 192 40.92 10.16 0.89
N LYS A 193 40.05 9.26 1.34
CA LYS A 193 40.05 8.71 2.70
C LYS A 193 39.64 7.24 2.69
N LYS A 194 40.63 6.34 2.69
CA LYS A 194 40.44 4.93 3.06
C LYS A 194 40.08 4.83 4.55
N SER A 195 38.81 5.04 4.91
CA SER A 195 38.27 4.54 6.17
C SER A 195 38.08 3.04 6.05
N GLN A 196 38.81 2.26 6.85
CA GLN A 196 38.57 0.82 6.96
C GLN A 196 37.12 0.60 7.42
N HIS A 197 36.32 -0.07 6.59
CA HIS A 197 34.92 -0.28 6.92
C HIS A 197 34.83 -1.33 8.05
N PRO A 198 34.10 -1.09 9.16
CA PRO A 198 34.05 -2.02 10.30
C PRO A 198 33.40 -3.39 10.00
N LEU A 199 33.00 -3.64 8.75
CA LEU A 199 32.60 -4.96 8.26
C LEU A 199 33.82 -5.86 7.97
N ALA A 200 34.96 -5.29 7.54
CA ALA A 200 36.18 -6.04 7.21
C ALA A 200 36.63 -6.93 8.37
N ASN A 201 36.54 -6.43 9.61
CA ASN A 201 36.94 -7.18 10.81
C ASN A 201 36.01 -8.37 11.13
N VAL A 202 34.75 -8.35 10.69
CA VAL A 202 33.80 -9.47 10.89
C VAL A 202 33.98 -10.54 9.81
N LEU A 203 34.38 -10.12 8.61
CA LEU A 203 34.60 -11.00 7.45
C LEU A 203 35.88 -11.84 7.60
N ASN A 204 36.94 -11.26 8.17
CA ASN A 204 38.26 -11.91 8.25
C ASN A 204 38.29 -13.21 9.10
N ASP A 205 37.34 -13.41 10.02
CA ASP A 205 37.31 -14.55 10.96
C ASP A 205 36.17 -15.56 10.67
N ALA A 206 35.41 -15.39 9.58
CA ALA A 206 34.23 -16.19 9.26
C ALA A 206 34.51 -17.20 8.13
N ARG A 207 34.15 -18.47 8.35
CA ARG A 207 34.23 -19.55 7.35
C ARG A 207 33.05 -19.58 6.39
N HIS A 208 31.89 -19.05 6.76
CA HIS A 208 30.65 -18.98 5.97
C HIS A 208 29.97 -17.66 6.33
N PHE A 209 29.39 -16.92 5.38
CA PHE A 209 28.75 -15.63 5.64
C PHE A 209 27.56 -15.30 4.73
N GLN A 210 26.42 -14.92 5.31
CA GLN A 210 25.25 -14.41 4.57
C GLN A 210 24.88 -13.01 5.05
N VAL A 211 24.70 -12.04 4.14
CA VAL A 211 24.22 -10.69 4.45
C VAL A 211 22.84 -10.43 3.84
N PHE A 212 21.94 -9.88 4.64
CA PHE A 212 20.69 -9.29 4.16
C PHE A 212 20.78 -7.78 4.33
N PHE A 213 21.05 -7.06 3.24
CA PHE A 213 20.80 -5.63 3.18
C PHE A 213 19.30 -5.39 3.13
N LEU A 214 18.80 -4.58 4.05
CA LEU A 214 17.44 -4.11 4.05
C LEU A 214 17.51 -2.59 4.12
N GLY A 215 16.89 -1.94 3.12
CA GLY A 215 16.92 -0.50 2.91
C GLY A 215 16.37 0.30 4.09
N GLN A 216 16.23 1.61 3.89
CA GLN A 216 15.91 2.56 4.96
C GLN A 216 14.83 2.06 5.91
N SER A 217 15.02 2.30 7.21
CA SER A 217 14.20 1.80 8.33
C SER A 217 12.68 1.70 8.08
N HIS A 218 12.09 2.61 7.30
CA HIS A 218 10.71 2.49 6.78
C HIS A 218 10.40 1.18 6.05
N SER A 219 11.25 0.70 5.13
CA SER A 219 11.05 -0.57 4.41
C SER A 219 11.27 -1.79 5.32
N VAL A 220 12.21 -1.73 6.28
CA VAL A 220 12.32 -2.76 7.34
C VAL A 220 10.99 -2.90 8.08
N CYS A 221 10.32 -1.79 8.39
CA CYS A 221 9.05 -1.81 9.10
C CYS A 221 7.86 -2.25 8.23
N SER A 222 7.88 -2.01 6.92
CA SER A 222 6.84 -2.55 6.03
C SER A 222 7.02 -4.04 5.76
N VAL A 223 8.27 -4.49 5.57
CA VAL A 223 8.63 -5.89 5.26
C VAL A 223 8.54 -6.80 6.50
N PHE A 224 9.02 -6.36 7.66
CA PHE A 224 9.02 -7.15 8.90
C PHE A 224 7.83 -6.86 9.83
N GLY A 225 6.72 -6.43 9.23
CA GLY A 225 5.44 -6.35 9.91
C GLY A 225 5.37 -5.27 10.98
N ALA A 226 5.12 -4.02 10.56
CA ALA A 226 4.49 -3.02 11.43
C ALA A 226 3.22 -3.61 12.08
N LYS A 227 2.52 -4.49 11.35
CA LYS A 227 1.39 -5.30 11.83
C LYS A 227 1.74 -6.25 12.99
N TRP A 228 2.95 -6.81 13.02
CA TRP A 228 3.38 -7.73 14.09
C TRP A 228 3.58 -7.01 15.43
N LEU A 229 4.29 -5.88 15.41
CA LEU A 229 4.71 -5.19 16.63
C LEU A 229 3.67 -4.16 17.11
N ALA A 230 2.73 -3.74 16.27
CA ALA A 230 1.61 -2.87 16.65
C ALA A 230 0.65 -3.49 17.69
N GLY A 231 0.62 -4.82 17.83
CA GLY A 231 -0.12 -5.50 18.91
C GLY A 231 0.46 -5.29 20.31
N PHE A 232 1.69 -4.76 20.43
CA PHE A 232 2.40 -4.59 21.70
C PHE A 232 2.84 -3.13 21.87
N PRO A 233 2.17 -2.31 22.71
CA PRO A 233 2.45 -0.88 22.83
C PRO A 233 3.92 -0.52 23.12
N GLN A 234 4.61 -1.37 23.91
CA GLN A 234 6.03 -1.19 24.23
C GLN A 234 6.95 -1.44 23.02
N ALA A 235 6.60 -2.41 22.17
CA ALA A 235 7.36 -2.71 20.96
C ALA A 235 7.09 -1.71 19.82
N PHE A 236 5.89 -1.13 19.78
CA PHE A 236 5.54 -0.07 18.82
C PHE A 236 6.38 1.20 19.02
N GLY A 237 6.65 1.59 20.27
CA GLY A 237 7.56 2.72 20.57
C GLY A 237 9.02 2.47 20.14
N LEU A 238 9.51 1.23 20.31
CA LEU A 238 10.81 0.81 19.77
C LEU A 238 10.81 0.88 18.23
N LEU A 239 9.73 0.45 17.58
CA LEU A 239 9.54 0.51 16.12
C LEU A 239 9.67 1.94 15.57
N GLN A 240 8.98 2.90 16.19
CA GLN A 240 9.07 4.31 15.82
C GLN A 240 10.48 4.86 16.07
N THR A 241 11.14 4.43 17.15
CA THR A 241 12.51 4.82 17.46
C THR A 241 13.51 4.27 16.43
N LEU A 242 13.34 3.01 16.00
CA LEU A 242 14.09 2.39 14.90
C LEU A 242 13.89 3.19 13.61
N GLN A 243 12.64 3.50 13.24
CA GLN A 243 12.32 4.32 12.06
C GLN A 243 13.04 5.68 12.07
N GLN A 244 13.02 6.38 13.20
CA GLN A 244 13.55 7.73 13.31
C GLN A 244 15.09 7.79 13.37
N LYS A 245 15.74 6.73 13.88
CA LYS A 245 17.16 6.76 14.28
C LYS A 245 18.11 5.90 13.44
N SER A 246 17.63 4.84 12.78
CA SER A 246 18.46 4.01 11.89
C SER A 246 18.29 4.37 10.41
N ASP A 247 19.39 4.30 9.66
CA ASP A 247 19.44 4.53 8.22
C ASP A 247 19.52 3.24 7.41
N THR A 248 20.21 2.22 7.92
CA THR A 248 20.46 0.96 7.22
C THR A 248 20.36 -0.20 8.20
N PHE A 249 19.73 -1.30 7.77
CA PHE A 249 19.68 -2.55 8.53
C PHE A 249 20.52 -3.60 7.81
N PHE A 250 21.25 -4.42 8.58
CA PHE A 250 21.78 -5.67 8.08
C PHE A 250 21.57 -6.84 9.05
N ALA A 251 21.27 -8.01 8.50
CA ALA A 251 21.39 -9.29 9.20
C ALA A 251 22.54 -10.09 8.58
N GLY A 252 23.47 -10.54 9.42
CA GLY A 252 24.63 -11.35 9.07
C GLY A 252 24.57 -12.70 9.79
N TRP A 253 24.75 -13.82 9.11
CA TRP A 253 25.03 -15.11 9.75
C TRP A 253 26.45 -15.53 9.41
N ALA A 254 27.25 -15.89 10.42
CA ALA A 254 28.65 -16.26 10.32
C ALA A 254 28.94 -17.59 11.04
N LEU A 255 29.74 -18.47 10.44
CA LEU A 255 30.33 -19.63 11.12
C LEU A 255 31.80 -19.31 11.44
N SER A 256 32.18 -19.20 12.71
CA SER A 256 33.57 -18.90 13.12
C SER A 256 34.09 -20.01 14.03
N GLY A 257 35.10 -20.74 13.56
CA GLY A 257 35.55 -21.98 14.20
C GLY A 257 34.41 -23.01 14.29
N ASP A 258 34.13 -23.47 15.51
CA ASP A 258 33.03 -24.41 15.80
C ASP A 258 31.72 -23.70 16.24
N GLN A 259 31.71 -22.37 16.32
CA GLN A 259 30.57 -21.59 16.80
C GLN A 259 29.78 -20.96 15.64
N ASN A 260 28.45 -21.08 15.71
CA ASN A 260 27.52 -20.33 14.88
C ASN A 260 27.28 -18.96 15.51
N ARG A 261 27.45 -17.87 14.76
CA ARG A 261 27.16 -16.49 15.20
C ARG A 261 26.13 -15.85 14.27
N LEU A 262 25.04 -15.36 14.83
CA LEU A 262 24.05 -14.52 14.14
C LEU A 262 24.20 -13.09 14.63
N THR A 263 24.46 -12.15 13.74
CA THR A 263 24.62 -10.72 14.05
C THR A 263 23.60 -9.90 13.26
N VAL A 264 22.64 -9.28 13.95
CA VAL A 264 21.69 -8.33 13.37
C VAL A 264 22.08 -6.93 13.80
N ARG A 265 22.54 -6.08 12.87
CA ARG A 265 23.11 -4.76 13.17
C ARG A 265 22.42 -3.65 12.40
N LEU A 266 22.20 -2.55 13.11
CA LEU A 266 21.55 -1.33 12.68
C LEU A 266 22.63 -0.24 12.60
N SER A 267 22.68 0.48 11.47
CA SER A 267 23.46 1.70 11.34
C SER A 267 22.56 2.90 11.64
N CYS A 268 23.02 3.79 12.52
CA CYS A 268 22.33 4.97 12.99
C CYS A 268 22.99 6.24 12.45
N ARG A 269 22.21 7.33 12.36
CA ARG A 269 22.69 8.66 11.89
C ARG A 269 23.84 9.21 12.72
N ARG A 270 23.87 8.89 14.01
CA ARG A 270 24.79 9.43 15.01
C ARG A 270 25.14 8.36 16.04
N LYS A 271 26.33 8.47 16.62
CA LYS A 271 26.79 7.66 17.76
C LYS A 271 25.85 7.71 18.97
N GLU A 272 25.28 8.89 19.24
CA GLU A 272 24.25 9.13 20.27
C GLU A 272 22.99 8.29 20.05
N ASP A 273 22.58 8.13 18.78
CA ASP A 273 21.39 7.37 18.42
C ASP A 273 21.62 5.85 18.53
N ALA A 274 22.83 5.37 18.18
CA ALA A 274 23.24 3.98 18.43
C ALA A 274 23.28 3.63 19.93
N ALA A 275 23.88 4.47 20.77
CA ALA A 275 23.86 4.29 22.23
C ALA A 275 22.42 4.31 22.79
N SER A 276 21.59 5.26 22.33
CA SER A 276 20.18 5.33 22.71
C SER A 276 19.35 4.11 22.29
N LEU A 277 19.68 3.44 21.18
CA LEU A 277 19.01 2.20 20.78
C LEU A 277 19.52 1.00 21.60
N HIS A 278 20.82 0.93 21.85
CA HIS A 278 21.45 -0.13 22.64
C HIS A 278 20.74 -0.30 24.00
N ASP A 279 20.60 0.79 24.76
CA ASP A 279 20.01 0.75 26.10
C ASP A 279 18.54 0.32 26.07
N GLN A 280 17.80 0.66 25.01
CA GLN A 280 16.41 0.24 24.83
C GLN A 280 16.31 -1.25 24.45
N LEU A 281 17.16 -1.71 23.52
CA LEU A 281 17.19 -3.10 23.07
C LEU A 281 17.64 -4.04 24.19
N GLU A 282 18.67 -3.67 24.96
CA GLU A 282 19.18 -4.48 26.07
C GLU A 282 18.18 -4.53 27.23
N LYS A 283 17.54 -3.41 27.56
CA LYS A 283 16.45 -3.39 28.56
C LYS A 283 15.31 -4.34 28.16
N LEU A 284 14.88 -4.31 26.90
CA LEU A 284 13.82 -5.19 26.40
C LEU A 284 14.26 -6.67 26.37
N ARG A 285 15.52 -6.96 26.05
CA ARG A 285 16.09 -8.32 26.10
C ARG A 285 16.03 -8.89 27.51
N LEU A 286 16.44 -8.10 28.51
CA LEU A 286 16.43 -8.49 29.92
C LEU A 286 15.00 -8.69 30.45
N GLN A 287 14.07 -7.79 30.13
CA GLN A 287 12.66 -7.92 30.52
C GLN A 287 12.02 -9.19 29.93
N ALA A 288 12.18 -9.43 28.63
CA ALA A 288 11.65 -10.63 27.98
C ALA A 288 12.27 -11.92 28.55
N LEU A 289 13.56 -11.89 28.93
CA LEU A 289 14.22 -13.03 29.55
C LEU A 289 13.69 -13.32 30.96
N GLU A 290 13.37 -12.29 31.74
CA GLU A 290 12.78 -12.42 33.07
C GLU A 290 11.35 -12.98 32.99
N GLU A 291 10.53 -12.49 32.05
CA GLU A 291 9.18 -13.00 31.78
C GLU A 291 9.21 -14.49 31.39
N VAL A 292 10.06 -14.88 30.45
CA VAL A 292 10.21 -16.29 30.03
C VAL A 292 10.67 -17.18 31.19
N LYS A 293 11.59 -16.70 32.04
CA LYS A 293 12.03 -17.40 33.26
C LYS A 293 10.96 -17.48 34.36
N SER A 294 10.01 -16.55 34.40
CA SER A 294 8.85 -16.64 35.29
C SER A 294 7.84 -17.68 34.79
N ALA A 295 7.56 -17.72 33.48
CA ALA A 295 6.62 -18.67 32.88
C ALA A 295 7.09 -20.13 33.02
N GLU A 296 8.41 -20.37 32.91
CA GLU A 296 9.03 -21.70 33.08
C GLU A 296 8.90 -22.25 34.51
N LYS A 297 8.91 -21.40 35.54
CA LYS A 297 8.71 -21.82 36.94
C LYS A 297 7.28 -22.27 37.23
N GLU A 298 6.32 -21.87 36.40
CA GLU A 298 4.95 -22.35 36.44
C GLU A 298 4.73 -23.37 35.31
N GLU A 299 5.42 -24.51 35.40
CA GLU A 299 5.37 -25.63 34.45
C GLU A 299 3.92 -26.11 34.14
N ASN A 300 3.04 -26.00 35.15
CA ASN A 300 1.60 -26.28 35.06
C ASN A 300 0.77 -25.20 34.32
N LEU A 301 1.33 -24.00 34.12
CA LEU A 301 0.72 -22.90 33.38
C LEU A 301 1.06 -23.01 31.90
N LEU A 302 2.31 -23.34 31.54
CA LEU A 302 2.74 -23.49 30.14
C LEU A 302 1.90 -24.52 29.37
N ALA A 303 1.61 -25.68 29.95
CA ALA A 303 0.73 -26.68 29.33
C ALA A 303 -0.74 -26.20 29.17
N LYS A 304 -1.17 -25.20 29.94
CA LYS A 304 -2.52 -24.61 29.92
C LYS A 304 -2.61 -23.32 29.10
N THR A 305 -1.48 -22.71 28.75
CA THR A 305 -1.39 -21.52 27.89
C THR A 305 -1.01 -21.85 26.45
N ALA A 306 -0.88 -23.15 26.12
CA ALA A 306 -0.71 -23.64 24.76
C ALA A 306 -1.80 -23.02 23.84
N PRO A 307 -1.40 -22.29 22.78
CA PRO A 307 -2.36 -21.61 21.91
C PRO A 307 -3.28 -22.57 21.14
N ALA A 308 -4.47 -22.08 20.79
CA ALA A 308 -5.40 -22.84 19.95
C ALA A 308 -4.74 -23.25 18.62
N GLY A 309 -4.66 -24.56 18.37
CA GLY A 309 -3.99 -25.15 17.20
C GLY A 309 -2.54 -25.63 17.44
N MET A 310 -1.99 -25.45 18.64
CA MET A 310 -0.63 -25.88 19.00
C MET A 310 -0.65 -26.96 20.09
N THR A 311 0.17 -28.00 19.97
CA THR A 311 0.29 -29.02 21.02
C THR A 311 1.08 -28.46 22.22
N PRO A 312 0.82 -28.91 23.47
CA PRO A 312 1.61 -28.52 24.63
C PRO A 312 3.11 -28.82 24.47
N GLU A 313 3.44 -29.90 23.75
CA GLU A 313 4.82 -30.30 23.41
C GLU A 313 5.48 -29.32 22.44
N GLY A 314 4.79 -28.93 21.35
CA GLY A 314 5.30 -27.93 20.41
C GLY A 314 5.41 -26.53 21.04
N TRP A 315 4.49 -26.19 21.94
CA TRP A 315 4.54 -24.96 22.73
C TRP A 315 5.73 -24.95 23.69
N SER A 316 5.98 -26.05 24.42
CA SER A 316 7.17 -26.20 25.27
C SER A 316 8.45 -26.02 24.46
N HIS A 317 8.58 -26.72 23.32
CA HIS A 317 9.73 -26.61 22.42
C HIS A 317 9.94 -25.16 21.92
N THR A 318 8.85 -24.46 21.60
CA THR A 318 8.86 -23.03 21.20
C THR A 318 9.43 -22.16 22.32
N ILE A 319 8.94 -22.30 23.55
CA ILE A 319 9.40 -21.50 24.69
C ILE A 319 10.87 -21.80 25.03
N THR A 320 11.32 -23.06 24.94
CA THR A 320 12.73 -23.43 25.08
C THR A 320 13.62 -22.77 24.02
N ALA A 321 13.19 -22.72 22.75
CA ALA A 321 13.93 -22.06 21.68
C ALA A 321 14.02 -20.54 21.88
N VAL A 322 12.92 -19.88 22.27
CA VAL A 322 12.88 -18.45 22.62
C VAL A 322 13.82 -18.11 23.78
N LYS A 323 13.78 -18.93 24.85
CA LYS A 323 14.68 -18.80 26.00
C LYS A 323 16.14 -18.90 25.59
N SER A 324 16.50 -19.96 24.87
CA SER A 324 17.87 -20.19 24.39
C SER A 324 18.37 -19.02 23.54
N PHE A 325 17.52 -18.42 22.70
CA PHE A 325 17.86 -17.22 21.96
C PHE A 325 18.14 -16.01 22.88
N LEU A 326 17.28 -15.75 23.86
CA LEU A 326 17.42 -14.60 24.77
C LEU A 326 18.62 -14.73 25.71
N GLU A 327 18.97 -15.94 26.15
CA GLU A 327 20.09 -16.20 27.05
C GLU A 327 21.45 -16.05 26.35
N HIS A 328 21.56 -16.49 25.09
CA HIS A 328 22.80 -16.45 24.32
C HIS A 328 22.89 -15.27 23.35
N SER A 329 22.00 -14.27 23.48
CA SER A 329 22.09 -13.02 22.73
C SER A 329 22.60 -11.85 23.57
N THR A 330 23.40 -11.00 22.96
CA THR A 330 23.96 -9.77 23.52
C THR A 330 23.59 -8.59 22.63
N VAL A 331 23.50 -7.39 23.22
CA VAL A 331 23.43 -6.14 22.46
C VAL A 331 24.79 -5.44 22.57
N VAL A 332 25.31 -4.94 21.46
CA VAL A 332 26.64 -4.32 21.36
C VAL A 332 26.50 -2.99 20.60
N ALA A 333 27.20 -1.94 21.02
CA ALA A 333 27.21 -0.65 20.32
C ALA A 333 28.64 -0.22 19.98
N GLU A 334 28.88 0.03 18.70
CA GLU A 334 30.18 0.46 18.18
C GLU A 334 29.98 1.64 17.23
N GLU A 335 30.64 2.77 17.54
CA GLU A 335 30.50 4.03 16.82
C GLU A 335 29.04 4.43 16.54
N ALA A 336 28.63 4.49 15.27
CA ALA A 336 27.27 4.79 14.84
C ALA A 336 26.46 3.53 14.53
N THR A 337 26.79 2.39 15.14
CA THR A 337 26.09 1.11 14.92
C THR A 337 25.68 0.45 16.23
N VAL A 338 24.59 -0.30 16.19
CA VAL A 338 24.10 -1.14 17.30
C VAL A 338 23.74 -2.52 16.76
N ALA A 339 24.29 -3.56 17.38
CA ALA A 339 24.16 -4.96 16.99
C ALA A 339 23.42 -5.76 18.06
N ILE A 340 22.61 -6.71 17.65
CA ILE A 340 22.15 -7.84 18.43
C ILE A 340 22.92 -9.04 17.91
N GLU A 341 23.77 -9.62 18.73
CA GLU A 341 24.57 -10.79 18.38
C GLU A 341 24.07 -11.99 19.16
N TRP A 342 24.16 -13.18 18.58
CA TRP A 342 23.77 -14.45 19.19
C TRP A 342 24.79 -15.51 18.79
N SER A 343 25.26 -16.32 19.74
CA SER A 343 26.26 -17.36 19.50
C SER A 343 25.80 -18.72 20.02
N SER A 344 26.08 -19.80 19.28
CA SER A 344 25.75 -21.17 19.68
C SER A 344 26.79 -22.19 19.26
N ASP A 345 27.14 -23.08 20.19
CA ASP A 345 28.20 -24.09 20.08
C ASP A 345 27.78 -25.38 19.33
N GLN A 346 26.56 -25.46 18.77
CA GLN A 346 26.05 -26.70 18.15
C GLN A 346 26.27 -26.77 16.63
N GLN A 347 27.11 -27.71 16.19
CA GLN A 347 27.80 -27.63 14.90
C GLN A 347 27.07 -28.22 13.67
N SER A 348 25.89 -28.85 13.79
CA SER A 348 25.31 -29.63 12.67
C SER A 348 23.77 -29.63 12.52
N GLY A 349 23.05 -28.77 13.26
CA GLY A 349 21.60 -28.58 13.11
C GLY A 349 21.15 -27.11 12.99
N SER A 350 22.10 -26.17 12.90
CA SER A 350 21.87 -24.77 13.24
C SER A 350 20.87 -24.04 12.34
N ILE A 351 20.91 -24.22 11.01
CA ILE A 351 19.98 -23.55 10.09
C ILE A 351 18.54 -24.05 10.31
N GLN A 352 18.34 -25.37 10.45
CA GLN A 352 17.02 -25.92 10.77
C GLN A 352 16.53 -25.44 12.15
N ASN A 353 17.40 -25.40 13.15
CA ASN A 353 17.04 -24.91 14.49
C ASN A 353 16.67 -23.41 14.50
N VAL A 354 17.33 -22.56 13.71
CA VAL A 354 16.94 -21.13 13.61
C VAL A 354 15.68 -20.96 12.75
N ALA A 355 15.47 -21.77 11.72
CA ALA A 355 14.24 -21.78 10.92
C ALA A 355 13.02 -22.25 11.75
N THR A 356 13.15 -23.34 12.51
CA THR A 356 12.09 -23.82 13.43
C THR A 356 11.87 -22.81 14.56
N THR A 357 12.92 -22.20 15.10
CA THR A 357 12.79 -21.06 16.04
C THR A 357 12.01 -19.91 15.40
N GLY A 358 12.24 -19.63 14.11
CA GLY A 358 11.51 -18.65 13.32
C GLY A 358 10.02 -18.94 13.16
N GLU A 359 9.69 -20.16 12.75
CA GLU A 359 8.29 -20.62 12.65
C GLU A 359 7.62 -20.64 14.03
N ALA A 360 8.34 -21.05 15.07
CA ALA A 360 7.88 -21.03 16.45
C ALA A 360 7.61 -19.59 16.94
N PHE A 361 8.45 -18.60 16.61
CA PHE A 361 8.17 -17.18 16.86
C PHE A 361 6.95 -16.67 16.08
N ALA A 362 6.74 -17.12 14.83
CA ALA A 362 5.58 -16.75 14.03
C ALA A 362 4.27 -17.33 14.59
N GLN A 363 4.30 -18.59 15.04
CA GLN A 363 3.19 -19.27 15.70
C GLN A 363 2.89 -18.63 17.06
N LEU A 364 3.92 -18.37 17.87
CA LEU A 364 3.84 -17.61 19.13
C LEU A 364 3.23 -16.22 18.93
N TRP A 365 3.63 -15.49 17.89
CA TRP A 365 3.03 -14.19 17.58
C TRP A 365 1.56 -14.32 17.20
N HIS A 366 1.21 -15.18 16.24
CA HIS A 366 -0.17 -15.36 15.78
C HIS A 366 -1.08 -15.79 16.94
N ALA A 367 -0.57 -16.67 17.81
CA ALA A 367 -1.19 -17.07 19.06
C ALA A 367 -1.44 -15.89 20.01
N LEU A 368 -0.39 -15.14 20.37
CA LEU A 368 -0.51 -14.00 21.28
C LEU A 368 -1.43 -12.91 20.71
N ALA A 369 -1.36 -12.63 19.41
CA ALA A 369 -2.23 -11.69 18.72
C ALA A 369 -3.69 -12.17 18.71
N THR A 370 -3.95 -13.48 18.58
CA THR A 370 -5.29 -14.08 18.70
C THR A 370 -5.82 -13.98 20.14
N THR A 371 -4.99 -14.29 21.14
CA THR A 371 -5.34 -14.14 22.56
C THR A 371 -5.60 -12.68 22.91
N GLN A 372 -4.82 -11.74 22.39
CA GLN A 372 -5.02 -10.31 22.60
C GLN A 372 -6.29 -9.80 21.89
N ALA A 373 -6.61 -10.30 20.68
CA ALA A 373 -7.88 -10.02 20.01
C ALA A 373 -9.07 -10.53 20.83
N PHE A 374 -8.96 -11.71 21.45
CA PHE A 374 -9.96 -12.24 22.38
C PHE A 374 -10.09 -11.36 23.64
N LEU A 375 -8.99 -10.94 24.26
CA LEU A 375 -8.99 -10.04 25.42
C LEU A 375 -9.58 -8.65 25.08
N HIS A 376 -9.33 -8.13 23.88
CA HIS A 376 -9.98 -6.92 23.38
C HIS A 376 -11.49 -7.13 23.24
N ALA A 377 -11.92 -8.26 22.67
CA ALA A 377 -13.34 -8.61 22.56
C ALA A 377 -14.04 -8.75 23.93
N GLU A 378 -13.43 -9.43 24.90
CA GLU A 378 -13.94 -9.50 26.29
C GLU A 378 -13.96 -8.11 26.95
N THR A 379 -12.94 -7.29 26.73
CA THR A 379 -12.86 -5.93 27.29
C THR A 379 -13.95 -5.02 26.74
N LEU A 380 -14.26 -5.13 25.43
CA LEU A 380 -15.36 -4.41 24.80
C LEU A 380 -16.72 -4.93 25.26
N GLY A 381 -16.92 -6.25 25.31
CA GLY A 381 -18.15 -6.88 25.81
C GLY A 381 -18.45 -6.50 27.27
N GLY A 382 -17.47 -6.64 28.16
CA GLY A 382 -17.57 -6.22 29.55
C GLY A 382 -17.72 -4.69 29.72
N SER A 383 -17.31 -3.88 28.75
CA SER A 383 -17.56 -2.43 28.74
C SER A 383 -18.98 -2.09 28.30
N LEU A 384 -19.52 -2.78 27.30
CA LEU A 384 -20.93 -2.69 26.90
C LEU A 384 -21.86 -3.13 28.04
N SER A 385 -21.59 -4.26 28.69
CA SER A 385 -22.40 -4.74 29.82
C SER A 385 -22.41 -3.75 30.98
N ARG A 386 -21.25 -3.18 31.35
CA ARG A 386 -21.15 -2.12 32.39
C ARG A 386 -21.82 -0.81 31.97
N TYR A 387 -21.81 -0.43 30.68
CA TYR A 387 -22.57 0.72 30.18
C TYR A 387 -24.07 0.44 30.32
N ALA A 388 -24.54 -0.71 29.86
CA ALA A 388 -25.95 -1.09 29.87
C ALA A 388 -26.52 -1.36 31.27
N GLU A 389 -25.67 -1.67 32.26
CA GLU A 389 -26.04 -1.67 33.68
C GLU A 389 -26.26 -0.26 34.25
N ARG A 390 -25.44 0.72 33.84
CA ARG A 390 -25.55 2.11 34.33
C ARG A 390 -26.64 2.90 33.63
N GLN A 391 -26.80 2.72 32.33
CA GLN A 391 -27.72 3.48 31.48
C GLN A 391 -29.03 2.73 31.18
N THR A 392 -29.21 1.52 31.71
CA THR A 392 -30.33 0.59 31.44
C THR A 392 -30.55 0.22 29.96
N SER A 393 -29.63 0.62 29.09
CA SER A 393 -29.68 0.47 27.64
C SER A 393 -28.28 0.41 27.04
N PHE A 394 -28.14 -0.22 25.87
CA PHE A 394 -26.89 -0.25 25.10
C PHE A 394 -26.65 1.10 24.41
N PRO A 395 -25.37 1.45 24.10
CA PRO A 395 -25.03 2.70 23.44
C PRO A 395 -25.80 2.90 22.13
N ARG A 396 -26.07 4.15 21.75
CA ARG A 396 -26.56 4.43 20.40
C ARG A 396 -25.44 4.18 19.40
N ALA A 397 -25.76 3.68 18.21
CA ALA A 397 -24.77 3.39 17.15
C ALA A 397 -23.91 4.61 16.79
N ALA A 398 -24.45 5.81 16.95
CA ALA A 398 -23.70 7.06 17.01
C ALA A 398 -24.40 8.07 17.92
N ILE A 399 -23.68 9.04 18.49
CA ILE A 399 -24.17 10.03 19.46
C ILE A 399 -23.91 11.44 18.93
N GLY A 400 -24.95 12.26 19.01
CA GLY A 400 -24.91 13.69 18.69
C GLY A 400 -26.29 14.18 18.30
N GLY A 401 -26.37 15.26 17.52
CA GLY A 401 -27.64 15.74 16.99
C GLY A 401 -28.31 14.69 16.10
N ASP A 402 -29.55 14.29 16.43
CA ASP A 402 -30.33 13.32 15.63
C ASP A 402 -30.72 13.83 14.23
N LEU A 403 -30.44 15.10 13.93
CA LEU A 403 -30.57 15.73 12.61
C LEU A 403 -29.31 15.62 11.73
N LEU A 404 -28.19 15.11 12.26
CA LEU A 404 -26.94 14.93 11.52
C LEU A 404 -26.80 13.48 11.02
N PRO A 405 -26.23 13.24 9.81
CA PRO A 405 -25.94 11.89 9.33
C PRO A 405 -25.04 11.13 10.33
N PRO A 406 -25.31 9.85 10.65
CA PRO A 406 -24.55 9.09 11.64
C PRO A 406 -23.03 9.12 11.44
N GLU A 407 -22.58 9.17 10.19
CA GLU A 407 -21.17 9.19 9.74
C GLU A 407 -20.42 10.45 10.20
N THR A 408 -21.15 11.53 10.48
CA THR A 408 -20.60 12.78 11.02
C THR A 408 -20.56 12.80 12.55
N ARG A 409 -21.40 12.00 13.21
CA ARG A 409 -21.54 11.96 14.67
C ARG A 409 -20.43 11.15 15.34
N LEU A 410 -20.30 11.26 16.66
CA LEU A 410 -19.39 10.38 17.41
C LEU A 410 -19.93 8.94 17.40
N SER A 411 -19.08 7.94 17.26
CA SER A 411 -19.47 6.53 17.33
C SER A 411 -19.89 6.11 18.74
N TRP A 412 -20.56 4.95 18.84
CA TRP A 412 -20.82 4.26 20.11
C TRP A 412 -19.54 3.99 20.95
N ILE A 413 -18.36 3.92 20.32
CA ILE A 413 -17.09 3.71 21.01
C ILE A 413 -16.80 4.89 21.96
N SER A 414 -17.18 6.12 21.58
CA SER A 414 -17.03 7.32 22.42
C SER A 414 -17.79 7.25 23.76
N GLU A 415 -18.93 6.54 23.79
CA GLU A 415 -19.75 6.33 24.98
C GLU A 415 -19.18 5.29 25.95
N ILE A 416 -18.45 4.29 25.44
CA ILE A 416 -17.83 3.26 26.28
C ILE A 416 -16.42 3.62 26.76
N LEU A 417 -15.81 4.71 26.28
CA LEU A 417 -14.50 5.20 26.75
C LEU A 417 -14.35 5.27 28.29
N PRO A 418 -15.33 5.73 29.10
CA PRO A 418 -15.22 5.71 30.56
C PRO A 418 -15.15 4.31 31.17
N HIS A 419 -15.67 3.31 30.47
CA HIS A 419 -15.67 1.90 30.88
C HIS A 419 -14.37 1.20 30.49
N LEU A 420 -13.74 1.65 29.40
CA LEU A 420 -12.39 1.28 28.96
C LEU A 420 -11.26 1.95 29.76
N GLY A 421 -11.58 2.89 30.66
CA GLY A 421 -10.61 3.62 31.49
C GLY A 421 -10.26 5.04 30.97
N TYR A 422 -10.72 5.41 29.78
CA TYR A 422 -10.46 6.70 29.14
C TYR A 422 -11.52 7.77 29.51
N ALA A 423 -11.88 7.87 30.79
CA ALA A 423 -12.93 8.78 31.25
C ALA A 423 -12.64 10.27 30.92
N GLU A 424 -11.39 10.71 31.01
CA GLU A 424 -10.99 12.08 30.65
C GLU A 424 -11.07 12.35 29.14
N TRP A 425 -10.89 11.32 28.31
CA TRP A 425 -11.08 11.45 26.86
C TRP A 425 -12.56 11.63 26.55
N SER A 426 -13.43 10.83 27.17
CA SER A 426 -14.89 10.94 27.04
C SER A 426 -15.42 12.30 27.47
N LYS A 427 -14.96 12.85 28.61
CA LYS A 427 -15.31 14.22 29.07
C LYS A 427 -14.86 15.32 28.11
N SER A 428 -13.77 15.10 27.38
CA SER A 428 -13.21 16.06 26.43
C SER A 428 -13.95 16.06 25.09
N LEU A 429 -14.63 14.95 24.75
CA LEU A 429 -15.47 14.86 23.57
C LEU A 429 -16.76 15.66 23.74
N GLN A 430 -17.20 16.29 22.65
CA GLN A 430 -18.37 17.14 22.58
C GLN A 430 -19.36 16.56 21.55
N PRO A 431 -20.39 15.81 21.97
CA PRO A 431 -21.34 15.17 21.05
C PRO A 431 -22.17 16.15 20.21
N GLY A 432 -22.20 17.43 20.57
CA GLY A 432 -22.80 18.48 19.74
C GLY A 432 -22.02 18.80 18.45
N TYR A 433 -20.79 18.29 18.30
CA TYR A 433 -19.93 18.50 17.14
C TYR A 433 -19.54 17.18 16.47
N SER A 434 -19.19 17.25 15.18
CA SER A 434 -18.72 16.09 14.42
C SER A 434 -17.47 15.45 15.02
N TRP A 435 -17.27 14.15 14.83
CA TRP A 435 -16.13 13.41 15.41
C TRP A 435 -14.75 13.95 14.98
N ASN A 436 -14.66 14.52 13.78
CA ASN A 436 -13.46 15.14 13.22
C ASN A 436 -13.40 16.67 13.42
N ALA A 437 -14.39 17.27 14.10
CA ALA A 437 -14.41 18.70 14.37
C ALA A 437 -13.26 19.10 15.32
N PRO A 438 -12.70 20.32 15.23
CA PRO A 438 -11.55 20.76 16.02
C PRO A 438 -11.68 20.56 17.54
N GLN A 439 -12.91 20.58 18.07
CA GLN A 439 -13.25 20.30 19.46
C GLN A 439 -12.94 18.84 19.86
N ASN A 440 -13.17 17.89 18.95
CA ASN A 440 -13.02 16.45 19.17
C ASN A 440 -11.65 15.91 18.72
N GLN A 441 -10.99 16.55 17.74
CA GLN A 441 -9.68 16.12 17.21
C GLN A 441 -8.59 15.81 18.25
N PRO A 442 -8.42 16.56 19.36
CA PRO A 442 -7.40 16.26 20.38
C PRO A 442 -7.56 14.89 21.04
N VAL A 443 -8.76 14.30 20.95
CA VAL A 443 -9.08 12.94 21.40
C VAL A 443 -9.17 11.98 20.21
N THR A 444 -9.89 12.33 19.14
CA THR A 444 -10.22 11.39 18.06
C THR A 444 -9.03 11.01 17.17
N LYS A 445 -7.94 11.79 17.21
CA LYS A 445 -6.64 11.42 16.60
C LYS A 445 -5.78 10.48 17.44
N ARG A 446 -6.18 10.14 18.67
CA ARG A 446 -5.44 9.23 19.54
C ARG A 446 -5.66 7.78 19.12
N PHE A 447 -4.62 6.97 19.28
CA PHE A 447 -4.69 5.53 19.10
C PHE A 447 -5.49 4.90 20.25
N LEU A 448 -6.41 3.99 19.93
CA LEU A 448 -7.23 3.25 20.88
C LEU A 448 -6.99 1.75 20.66
N PRO A 449 -6.14 1.10 21.49
CA PRO A 449 -5.74 -0.29 21.26
C PRO A 449 -6.89 -1.28 21.25
N GLU A 450 -7.89 -1.09 22.12
CA GLU A 450 -8.95 -2.06 22.40
C GLU A 450 -9.91 -2.27 21.21
N VAL A 451 -9.99 -1.30 20.29
CA VAL A 451 -10.75 -1.41 19.03
C VAL A 451 -9.89 -1.82 17.84
N THR A 452 -8.59 -2.02 18.05
CA THR A 452 -7.63 -2.46 17.03
C THR A 452 -7.47 -3.98 17.12
N ASN A 453 -7.62 -4.68 15.99
CA ASN A 453 -7.27 -6.10 15.88
C ASN A 453 -5.75 -6.27 15.78
N PRO A 454 -5.06 -6.91 16.76
CA PRO A 454 -3.62 -7.10 16.75
C PRO A 454 -3.08 -7.87 15.54
N LEU A 455 -3.88 -8.74 14.92
CA LEU A 455 -3.49 -9.49 13.72
C LEU A 455 -3.40 -8.61 12.46
N LEU A 456 -4.10 -7.47 12.45
CA LEU A 456 -4.10 -6.50 11.35
C LEU A 456 -3.13 -5.32 11.57
N GLY A 457 -2.73 -5.07 12.82
CA GLY A 457 -1.99 -3.88 13.24
C GLY A 457 -2.86 -2.63 13.33
N ALA A 458 -2.26 -1.46 13.59
CA ALA A 458 -2.96 -0.18 13.54
C ALA A 458 -3.11 0.29 12.07
N THR A 459 -4.29 0.76 11.68
CA THR A 459 -4.57 1.30 10.33
C THR A 459 -5.12 2.72 10.39
N GLN A 460 -4.96 3.47 9.29
CA GLN A 460 -5.43 4.86 9.14
C GLN A 460 -5.87 5.11 7.69
N ARG A 461 -7.14 4.83 7.35
CA ARG A 461 -7.72 5.20 6.05
C ARG A 461 -7.98 6.71 5.92
N ILE A 462 -8.11 7.41 7.05
CA ILE A 462 -8.13 8.88 7.10
C ILE A 462 -6.88 9.35 7.85
N ALA A 463 -5.98 10.04 7.14
CA ALA A 463 -4.67 10.43 7.65
C ALA A 463 -4.73 11.11 9.03
N GLY A 464 -4.01 10.56 10.01
CA GLY A 464 -3.96 11.06 11.38
C GLY A 464 -5.12 10.62 12.29
N TYR A 465 -6.02 9.77 11.82
CA TYR A 465 -7.07 9.13 12.63
C TYR A 465 -6.95 7.62 12.54
N TYR A 466 -7.02 6.93 13.68
CA TYR A 466 -6.90 5.48 13.75
C TYR A 466 -8.25 4.80 13.53
N ASP A 467 -8.27 3.79 12.67
CA ASP A 467 -9.50 3.06 12.34
C ASP A 467 -9.91 2.08 13.45
N ALA A 468 -11.20 1.77 13.53
CA ALA A 468 -11.70 0.64 14.31
C ALA A 468 -11.74 -0.64 13.47
N HIS A 469 -11.27 -1.74 14.05
CA HIS A 469 -11.38 -3.11 13.52
C HIS A 469 -12.52 -3.88 14.19
N ILE A 470 -13.46 -3.17 14.80
CA ILE A 470 -14.66 -3.70 15.47
C ILE A 470 -15.86 -2.82 15.13
N VAL A 471 -16.99 -3.43 14.81
CA VAL A 471 -18.22 -2.77 14.40
C VAL A 471 -19.43 -3.30 15.17
N GLY A 472 -20.33 -2.39 15.56
CA GLY A 472 -21.61 -2.74 16.18
C GLY A 472 -22.61 -3.28 15.16
N VAL A 473 -23.32 -4.36 15.51
CA VAL A 473 -24.30 -5.00 14.64
C VAL A 473 -25.63 -4.27 14.70
N THR A 474 -26.08 -3.74 13.56
CA THR A 474 -27.33 -2.97 13.49
C THR A 474 -28.55 -3.79 13.05
N GLY A 475 -28.35 -5.06 12.70
CA GLY A 475 -29.39 -5.98 12.24
C GLY A 475 -29.17 -6.48 10.81
N VAL A 476 -30.26 -6.81 10.12
CA VAL A 476 -30.24 -7.42 8.78
C VAL A 476 -30.76 -6.45 7.73
N GLY A 477 -29.97 -6.20 6.68
CA GLY A 477 -30.23 -5.26 5.59
C GLY A 477 -29.55 -3.90 5.78
N PRO A 478 -29.39 -3.12 4.68
CA PRO A 478 -28.66 -1.85 4.68
C PRO A 478 -29.36 -0.73 5.46
N ASP A 479 -30.67 -0.86 5.70
CA ASP A 479 -31.51 0.08 6.46
C ASP A 479 -31.61 -0.26 7.97
N SER A 480 -31.06 -1.40 8.40
CA SER A 480 -31.28 -2.00 9.73
C SER A 480 -31.07 -1.06 10.91
N GLY A 481 -30.00 -0.26 10.91
CA GLY A 481 -29.71 0.70 11.98
C GLY A 481 -30.69 1.88 12.10
N ASN A 482 -31.63 2.03 11.17
CA ASN A 482 -32.71 3.02 11.21
C ASN A 482 -34.10 2.42 11.52
N LEU A 483 -34.21 1.10 11.64
CA LEU A 483 -35.49 0.43 11.86
C LEU A 483 -36.06 0.69 13.27
N PRO A 484 -37.40 0.64 13.45
CA PRO A 484 -38.01 0.55 14.78
C PRO A 484 -37.58 -0.74 15.50
N LEU A 485 -37.45 -0.73 16.83
CA LEU A 485 -37.06 -1.92 17.60
C LEU A 485 -38.07 -3.09 17.51
N SER A 486 -39.31 -2.80 17.10
CA SER A 486 -40.33 -3.81 16.80
C SER A 486 -40.16 -4.49 15.43
N SER A 487 -39.16 -4.10 14.64
CA SER A 487 -38.84 -4.76 13.37
C SER A 487 -38.08 -6.06 13.62
N PRO A 488 -38.45 -7.18 12.99
CA PRO A 488 -37.71 -8.44 13.13
C PRO A 488 -36.29 -8.36 12.55
N ARG A 489 -35.96 -7.31 11.77
CA ARG A 489 -34.63 -7.08 11.20
C ARG A 489 -33.76 -6.11 12.00
N ALA A 490 -34.25 -5.55 13.11
CA ALA A 490 -33.47 -4.65 13.95
C ALA A 490 -32.43 -5.42 14.79
N GLY A 491 -31.21 -4.88 14.89
CA GLY A 491 -30.15 -5.40 15.75
C GLY A 491 -29.91 -4.53 16.99
N LEU A 492 -28.83 -4.84 17.71
CA LEU A 492 -28.53 -4.21 19.01
C LEU A 492 -28.14 -2.73 18.89
N PHE A 493 -27.45 -2.35 17.81
CA PHE A 493 -27.02 -0.98 17.56
C PHE A 493 -28.01 -0.26 16.64
N ASN A 494 -28.52 0.89 17.09
CA ASN A 494 -29.48 1.69 16.33
C ASN A 494 -29.09 3.18 16.37
N PHE A 495 -29.27 3.88 15.25
CA PHE A 495 -28.88 5.29 15.10
C PHE A 495 -29.87 6.26 15.75
N ARG A 496 -31.13 5.85 15.95
CA ARG A 496 -32.23 6.73 16.41
C ARG A 496 -32.57 6.57 17.89
N GLN A 497 -32.41 5.36 18.41
CA GLN A 497 -32.81 5.01 19.78
C GLN A 497 -31.81 4.04 20.41
N ALA A 498 -31.67 4.11 21.74
CA ALA A 498 -30.88 3.14 22.49
C ALA A 498 -31.72 1.89 22.74
N VAL A 499 -31.15 0.69 22.55
CA VAL A 499 -31.83 -0.58 22.79
C VAL A 499 -31.71 -0.94 24.26
N ARG A 500 -32.83 -1.22 24.94
CA ARG A 500 -32.80 -1.67 26.35
C ARG A 500 -32.57 -3.16 26.44
N LYS A 501 -32.06 -3.63 27.58
CA LYS A 501 -31.95 -5.08 27.86
C LYS A 501 -33.31 -5.80 27.75
N GLU A 502 -34.40 -5.10 28.08
CA GLU A 502 -35.78 -5.59 27.95
C GLU A 502 -36.30 -5.66 26.50
N ASP A 503 -35.69 -4.93 25.55
CA ASP A 503 -36.09 -4.94 24.14
C ASP A 503 -35.54 -6.15 23.38
N VAL A 504 -34.46 -6.77 23.88
CA VAL A 504 -33.83 -7.95 23.27
C VAL A 504 -34.60 -9.23 23.62
N LYS A 505 -35.58 -9.57 22.77
CA LYS A 505 -36.49 -10.71 22.94
C LYS A 505 -35.85 -12.06 22.61
N ASP A 506 -34.91 -12.08 21.67
CA ASP A 506 -34.19 -13.31 21.26
C ASP A 506 -33.17 -13.78 22.33
N GLY A 507 -32.86 -12.91 23.30
CA GLY A 507 -32.00 -13.19 24.45
C GLY A 507 -30.56 -12.67 24.28
N LEU A 508 -30.00 -12.05 25.34
CA LEU A 508 -28.69 -11.38 25.28
C LEU A 508 -27.53 -12.30 24.87
N SER A 509 -27.57 -13.58 25.23
CA SER A 509 -26.57 -14.59 24.85
C SER A 509 -26.67 -15.08 23.41
N ASN A 510 -27.74 -14.68 22.71
CA ASN A 510 -28.13 -15.13 21.37
C ASN A 510 -28.13 -13.98 20.35
N THR A 511 -27.98 -12.72 20.79
CA THR A 511 -27.90 -11.54 19.93
C THR A 511 -26.45 -11.08 19.83
N LEU A 512 -25.96 -10.86 18.61
CA LEU A 512 -24.65 -10.25 18.33
C LEU A 512 -24.66 -8.77 18.69
N ALA A 513 -23.67 -8.37 19.49
CA ALA A 513 -23.37 -6.97 19.75
C ALA A 513 -22.34 -6.46 18.76
N LEU A 514 -21.16 -7.09 18.73
CA LEU A 514 -20.01 -6.61 17.96
C LEU A 514 -19.45 -7.71 17.05
N LEU A 515 -19.11 -7.32 15.83
CA LEU A 515 -18.36 -8.13 14.89
C LEU A 515 -17.02 -7.45 14.57
N PRO A 516 -15.93 -8.20 14.39
CA PRO A 516 -14.67 -7.65 13.93
C PRO A 516 -14.75 -7.34 12.43
N ALA A 517 -13.93 -6.39 11.97
CA ALA A 517 -13.86 -5.98 10.58
C ALA A 517 -12.43 -6.07 10.04
N GLU A 518 -12.29 -6.62 8.82
CA GLU A 518 -11.05 -6.60 8.03
C GLU A 518 -11.12 -5.51 6.94
N ASN A 519 -12.33 -5.20 6.45
CA ASN A 519 -12.57 -4.27 5.36
C ASN A 519 -13.68 -3.26 5.70
N HIS A 520 -13.80 -2.22 4.87
CA HIS A 520 -14.68 -1.06 5.12
C HIS A 520 -14.43 -0.46 6.52
N LEU A 521 -13.15 -0.27 6.83
CA LEU A 521 -12.69 0.32 8.09
C LEU A 521 -12.85 1.84 8.03
N GLY A 522 -12.88 2.48 9.19
CA GLY A 522 -12.81 3.93 9.31
C GLY A 522 -12.56 4.35 10.77
N PRO A 523 -12.31 5.64 11.03
CA PRO A 523 -11.87 6.12 12.33
C PRO A 523 -12.75 5.66 13.48
N TRP A 524 -12.14 5.22 14.60
CA TRP A 524 -12.88 4.66 15.74
C TRP A 524 -13.93 5.62 16.32
N ALA A 525 -13.71 6.92 16.17
CA ALA A 525 -14.62 7.96 16.64
C ALA A 525 -15.76 8.29 15.66
N ALA A 526 -15.69 7.84 14.40
CA ALA A 526 -16.68 8.10 13.38
C ALA A 526 -17.89 7.17 13.52
N GLY A 527 -19.09 7.73 13.68
CA GLY A 527 -20.32 6.94 13.63
C GLY A 527 -20.62 6.39 12.23
N GLY A 528 -21.82 5.84 12.04
CA GLY A 528 -22.23 5.25 10.76
C GLY A 528 -21.49 3.95 10.43
N THR A 529 -21.46 3.59 9.15
CA THR A 529 -21.05 2.24 8.68
C THR A 529 -19.60 1.85 8.98
N ALA A 530 -18.74 2.82 9.31
CA ALA A 530 -17.37 2.61 9.76
C ALA A 530 -17.29 1.89 11.12
N THR A 531 -18.25 2.13 12.02
CA THR A 531 -18.25 1.57 13.38
C THR A 531 -19.55 0.87 13.77
N ALA A 532 -20.64 1.00 13.01
CA ALA A 532 -21.86 0.24 13.20
C ALA A 532 -22.58 -0.01 11.86
N ARG A 533 -22.81 -1.29 11.50
CA ARG A 533 -23.49 -1.67 10.25
C ARG A 533 -24.25 -2.99 10.35
N GLY A 534 -25.12 -3.24 9.38
CA GLY A 534 -25.93 -4.45 9.27
C GLY A 534 -25.30 -5.52 8.40
N LEU A 535 -25.87 -6.72 8.47
CA LEU A 535 -25.61 -7.83 7.56
C LEU A 535 -26.41 -7.58 6.28
N THR A 536 -25.76 -7.25 5.16
CA THR A 536 -26.43 -6.87 3.91
C THR A 536 -26.38 -7.94 2.83
N LYS A 537 -25.28 -8.71 2.74
CA LYS A 537 -25.14 -9.74 1.70
C LYS A 537 -24.23 -10.91 2.12
N PRO A 538 -24.69 -12.17 2.04
CA PRO A 538 -23.85 -13.33 2.32
C PRO A 538 -22.78 -13.58 1.23
N PRO A 539 -21.67 -14.27 1.55
CA PRO A 539 -21.31 -14.77 2.89
C PRO A 539 -20.91 -13.63 3.83
N TYR A 540 -21.33 -13.69 5.10
CA TYR A 540 -21.07 -12.59 6.04
C TYR A 540 -19.63 -12.57 6.59
N VAL A 541 -19.09 -13.74 6.93
CA VAL A 541 -17.68 -13.88 7.35
C VAL A 541 -16.77 -13.80 6.13
N LYS A 542 -15.85 -12.82 6.10
CA LYS A 542 -14.91 -12.57 4.98
C LYS A 542 -15.57 -12.43 3.61
N GLY A 543 -16.77 -11.84 3.57
CA GLY A 543 -17.44 -11.48 2.33
C GLY A 543 -17.69 -9.98 2.20
N PRO A 544 -18.69 -9.55 1.40
CA PRO A 544 -18.81 -8.19 0.91
C PRO A 544 -19.09 -7.14 2.01
N ASP A 545 -19.66 -7.53 3.15
CA ASP A 545 -19.88 -6.60 4.27
C ASP A 545 -18.58 -6.30 5.07
N GLY A 546 -17.47 -6.96 4.75
CA GLY A 546 -16.15 -6.69 5.30
C GLY A 546 -15.89 -7.17 6.72
N PHE A 547 -16.80 -7.96 7.32
CA PHE A 547 -16.60 -8.60 8.62
C PHE A 547 -15.50 -9.67 8.58
N GLY A 548 -14.70 -9.76 9.63
CA GLY A 548 -13.59 -10.71 9.75
C GLY A 548 -12.59 -10.28 10.83
N SER A 549 -11.75 -11.20 11.32
CA SER A 549 -10.75 -10.92 12.36
C SER A 549 -9.33 -11.35 11.98
N ALA A 550 -9.02 -11.46 10.69
CA ALA A 550 -7.81 -12.02 10.09
C ALA A 550 -7.54 -13.52 10.38
N LEU A 551 -8.28 -14.14 11.30
CA LEU A 551 -8.23 -15.59 11.55
C LEU A 551 -8.66 -16.36 10.30
N PRO A 552 -7.93 -17.38 9.84
CA PRO A 552 -8.20 -18.05 8.56
C PRO A 552 -9.64 -18.61 8.47
N ASP A 553 -10.09 -19.26 9.55
CA ASP A 553 -11.26 -20.14 9.57
C ASP A 553 -12.54 -19.52 10.13
N GLY A 554 -12.53 -18.23 10.50
CA GLY A 554 -13.69 -17.59 11.15
C GLY A 554 -13.38 -16.22 11.75
N MET A 555 -14.15 -15.84 12.77
CA MET A 555 -13.99 -14.58 13.51
C MET A 555 -14.46 -14.69 14.96
N LEU A 556 -13.86 -13.88 15.85
CA LEU A 556 -14.31 -13.74 17.24
C LEU A 556 -15.37 -12.64 17.36
N ALA A 557 -16.59 -13.01 17.70
CA ALA A 557 -17.75 -12.12 17.85
C ALA A 557 -18.12 -11.90 19.32
N VAL A 558 -18.68 -10.74 19.63
CA VAL A 558 -19.17 -10.38 20.98
C VAL A 558 -20.69 -10.41 21.00
N MET A 559 -21.28 -11.12 21.95
CA MET A 559 -22.73 -11.20 22.18
C MET A 559 -23.22 -10.04 23.06
N ALA A 560 -24.53 -9.80 23.11
CA ALA A 560 -25.14 -8.72 23.87
C ALA A 560 -25.08 -8.91 25.41
N ASP A 561 -24.77 -10.09 25.91
CA ASP A 561 -24.41 -10.33 27.31
C ASP A 561 -22.94 -10.01 27.64
N GLY A 562 -22.12 -9.73 26.61
CA GLY A 562 -20.68 -9.48 26.69
C GLY A 562 -19.82 -10.74 26.57
N SER A 563 -20.41 -11.93 26.36
CA SER A 563 -19.66 -13.15 26.06
C SER A 563 -19.04 -13.12 24.66
N VAL A 564 -17.93 -13.84 24.47
CA VAL A 564 -17.22 -13.93 23.19
C VAL A 564 -17.38 -15.34 22.61
N ARG A 565 -17.74 -15.43 21.33
CA ARG A 565 -17.92 -16.69 20.57
C ARG A 565 -17.09 -16.70 19.30
N PHE A 566 -16.66 -17.88 18.87
CA PHE A 566 -16.02 -18.06 17.58
C PHE A 566 -17.04 -18.45 16.51
N ILE A 567 -17.19 -17.60 15.49
CA ILE A 567 -18.07 -17.83 14.35
C ILE A 567 -17.23 -18.36 13.20
N ARG A 568 -17.51 -19.58 12.75
CA ARG A 568 -16.81 -20.22 11.64
C ARG A 568 -17.10 -19.51 10.31
N ARG A 569 -16.15 -19.54 9.38
CA ARG A 569 -16.29 -18.97 8.03
C ARG A 569 -17.40 -19.62 7.20
N ASP A 570 -17.66 -20.90 7.43
CA ASP A 570 -18.68 -21.71 6.75
C ASP A 570 -20.02 -21.78 7.52
N VAL A 571 -20.26 -20.85 8.45
CA VAL A 571 -21.56 -20.71 9.14
C VAL A 571 -22.69 -20.45 8.14
N ASP A 572 -23.87 -21.03 8.40
CA ASP A 572 -25.06 -20.74 7.62
C ASP A 572 -25.42 -19.24 7.72
N SER A 573 -25.74 -18.63 6.58
CA SER A 573 -26.09 -17.22 6.51
C SER A 573 -27.39 -16.89 7.25
N HIS A 574 -28.36 -17.81 7.26
CA HIS A 574 -29.61 -17.64 7.99
C HIS A 574 -29.38 -17.64 9.52
N VAL A 575 -28.44 -18.45 10.01
CA VAL A 575 -28.02 -18.45 11.43
C VAL A 575 -27.34 -17.13 11.80
N MET A 576 -26.51 -16.56 10.90
CA MET A 576 -25.91 -15.23 11.11
C MET A 576 -26.97 -14.12 11.14
N GLU A 577 -27.99 -14.20 10.29
CA GLU A 577 -29.12 -13.26 10.28
C GLU A 577 -29.93 -13.34 11.57
N GLN A 578 -30.27 -14.55 12.04
CA GLN A 578 -30.93 -14.79 13.33
C GLN A 578 -30.15 -14.20 14.51
N LEU A 579 -28.84 -14.46 14.57
CA LEU A 579 -27.98 -13.92 15.62
C LEU A 579 -27.84 -12.40 15.53
N ALA A 580 -28.05 -11.76 14.38
CA ALA A 580 -27.92 -10.31 14.22
C ALA A 580 -29.15 -9.52 14.72
N THR A 581 -30.27 -10.19 15.02
CA THR A 581 -31.54 -9.53 15.38
C THR A 581 -31.83 -9.55 16.88
N ILE A 582 -32.62 -8.57 17.35
CA ILE A 582 -33.07 -8.49 18.76
C ILE A 582 -34.46 -9.10 18.99
N ALA A 583 -35.24 -9.29 17.93
CA ALA A 583 -36.64 -9.75 18.00
C ALA A 583 -37.08 -10.49 16.72
N GLY A 584 -36.21 -11.35 16.18
CA GLY A 584 -36.53 -12.25 15.07
C GLY A 584 -37.56 -13.33 15.46
N GLY A 585 -37.56 -13.79 16.72
CA GLY A 585 -38.54 -14.73 17.25
C GLY A 585 -38.36 -16.18 16.80
N GLU A 586 -37.24 -16.50 16.14
CA GLU A 586 -36.90 -17.83 15.64
C GLU A 586 -36.15 -18.65 16.70
N ALA A 587 -36.29 -19.98 16.68
CA ALA A 587 -35.70 -20.86 17.68
C ALA A 587 -34.22 -21.16 17.38
N ILE A 588 -33.31 -20.36 17.92
CA ILE A 588 -31.86 -20.51 17.74
C ILE A 588 -31.32 -21.68 18.57
N ASN A 589 -30.90 -22.76 17.92
CA ASN A 589 -30.16 -23.84 18.58
C ASN A 589 -28.67 -23.48 18.69
N LEU A 590 -28.23 -23.03 19.87
CA LEU A 590 -26.85 -22.64 20.13
C LEU A 590 -25.83 -23.79 20.00
N GLU A 591 -26.22 -25.06 20.13
CA GLU A 591 -25.29 -26.19 20.02
C GLU A 591 -24.77 -26.37 18.58
N THR A 592 -25.55 -25.93 17.59
CA THR A 592 -25.15 -25.93 16.17
C THR A 592 -24.24 -24.75 15.76
N VAL A 593 -24.03 -23.75 16.63
CA VAL A 593 -23.36 -22.47 16.27
C VAL A 593 -22.01 -22.28 16.98
N ALA A 594 -21.30 -23.39 17.19
CA ALA A 594 -20.00 -23.50 17.84
C ALA A 594 -19.98 -23.25 19.37
N PRO A 595 -19.10 -23.96 20.13
CA PRO A 595 -19.02 -23.83 21.57
C PRO A 595 -18.48 -22.47 22.01
N ALA A 596 -18.69 -22.13 23.29
CA ALA A 596 -17.98 -21.03 23.94
C ALA A 596 -16.46 -21.23 23.80
N TRP A 597 -15.71 -20.15 23.58
CA TRP A 597 -14.27 -20.22 23.41
C TRP A 597 -13.61 -20.80 24.69
N PRO A 598 -12.76 -21.85 24.57
CA PRO A 598 -12.27 -22.57 25.75
C PRO A 598 -11.19 -21.81 26.57
N GLY A 599 -10.67 -20.69 26.06
CA GLY A 599 -9.64 -19.91 26.74
C GLY A 599 -10.21 -18.78 27.59
N LYS A 600 -10.18 -18.93 28.92
CA LYS A 600 -10.23 -17.82 29.89
C LYS A 600 -8.82 -17.50 30.38
N PRO A 601 -8.23 -16.34 30.05
CA PRO A 601 -7.02 -15.86 30.70
C PRO A 601 -7.32 -15.36 32.13
N LEU A 602 -6.36 -15.50 33.06
CA LEU A 602 -6.55 -15.03 34.44
C LEU A 602 -6.49 -13.49 34.52
N SER A 603 -7.33 -12.93 35.40
CA SER A 603 -7.44 -11.49 35.62
C SER A 603 -6.31 -10.92 36.49
N SER A 604 -5.60 -9.90 36.02
CA SER A 604 -4.85 -8.97 36.87
C SER A 604 -4.70 -7.58 36.19
N GLN A 605 -5.22 -6.54 36.84
CA GLN A 605 -4.97 -5.13 36.49
C GLN A 605 -4.25 -4.44 37.65
N PRO A 606 -3.14 -3.71 37.40
CA PRO A 606 -2.65 -2.66 38.28
C PRO A 606 -3.21 -1.29 37.86
N SER A 607 -3.62 -0.48 38.83
CA SER A 607 -4.19 0.86 38.61
C SER A 607 -3.11 1.95 38.60
N VAL A 608 -3.32 2.99 37.79
CA VAL A 608 -2.45 4.19 37.73
C VAL A 608 -3.32 5.46 37.79
N GLN A 609 -2.92 6.43 38.62
CA GLN A 609 -3.59 7.74 38.77
C GLN A 609 -2.88 8.83 37.94
N PRO A 610 -3.60 9.84 37.41
CA PRO A 610 -2.99 10.93 36.64
C PRO A 610 -2.61 12.15 37.49
N GLN A 611 -1.59 12.90 37.04
CA GLN A 611 -1.29 14.27 37.48
C GLN A 611 -1.30 15.25 36.28
N PRO A 612 -1.48 16.58 36.49
CA PRO A 612 -1.98 17.47 35.44
C PRO A 612 -1.04 18.62 35.01
N GLY A 613 -1.12 18.96 33.71
CA GLY A 613 -1.23 20.36 33.26
C GLY A 613 0.04 21.11 32.80
N ALA A 614 0.10 21.42 31.50
CA ALA A 614 0.77 22.60 30.94
C ALA A 614 0.02 23.05 29.66
N GLY A 615 -0.07 24.35 29.40
CA GLY A 615 -1.01 24.94 28.43
C GLY A 615 -0.58 24.91 26.95
N HIS A 616 -1.55 25.13 26.05
CA HIS A 616 -1.32 25.27 24.61
C HIS A 616 -1.29 26.74 24.17
N GLU A 617 -0.23 27.13 23.46
CA GLU A 617 -0.29 28.23 22.49
C GLU A 617 -0.73 27.69 21.11
N SER A 618 -1.51 28.49 20.39
CA SER A 618 -2.12 28.11 19.11
C SER A 618 -1.17 28.27 17.92
N SER A 619 -0.99 27.22 17.12
CA SER A 619 -0.21 27.24 15.87
C SER A 619 -1.10 27.35 14.61
N PRO A 620 -0.56 27.77 13.44
CA PRO A 620 -1.34 28.14 12.26
C PRO A 620 -2.02 26.96 11.54
N ARG A 621 -3.06 27.26 10.75
CA ARG A 621 -3.79 26.27 9.94
C ARG A 621 -2.92 25.66 8.86
N THR A 622 -2.83 24.33 8.82
CA THR A 622 -2.17 23.56 7.76
C THR A 622 -2.96 23.65 6.45
N VAL A 623 -2.26 23.73 5.33
CA VAL A 623 -2.84 23.69 3.98
C VAL A 623 -3.40 22.29 3.70
N GLN A 624 -4.62 22.20 3.13
CA GLN A 624 -5.14 20.94 2.58
C GLN A 624 -4.48 20.68 1.22
N HIS A 625 -3.97 19.47 1.00
CA HIS A 625 -3.49 19.01 -0.31
C HIS A 625 -4.42 17.90 -0.82
N TRP A 626 -4.87 18.03 -2.07
CA TRP A 626 -5.78 17.09 -2.72
C TRP A 626 -5.03 16.05 -3.57
N PRO A 627 -5.56 14.82 -3.71
CA PRO A 627 -5.00 13.83 -4.63
C PRO A 627 -4.91 14.39 -6.07
N GLY A 628 -3.76 14.19 -6.72
CA GLY A 628 -3.57 14.67 -8.09
C GLY A 628 -3.21 16.16 -8.24
N GLU A 629 -2.80 16.87 -7.17
CA GLU A 629 -2.28 18.25 -7.31
C GLU A 629 -1.04 18.34 -8.22
N THR A 630 -0.25 17.27 -8.34
CA THR A 630 0.82 17.13 -9.34
C THR A 630 0.42 16.12 -10.44
N PRO A 631 0.98 16.20 -11.65
CA PRO A 631 0.70 15.20 -12.70
C PRO A 631 1.13 13.77 -12.31
N CYS A 632 2.06 13.63 -11.36
CA CYS A 632 2.51 12.33 -10.84
C CYS A 632 1.60 11.75 -9.74
N GLY A 633 0.51 12.41 -9.33
CA GLY A 633 -0.38 11.97 -8.24
C GLY A 633 0.20 12.07 -6.83
N GLN A 634 1.53 12.04 -6.69
CA GLN A 634 2.29 12.19 -5.45
C GLN A 634 2.67 13.66 -5.19
N ASN A 635 2.85 14.04 -3.91
CA ASN A 635 3.33 15.36 -3.51
C ASN A 635 4.83 15.55 -3.82
N PHE A 636 5.17 15.66 -5.11
CA PHE A 636 6.50 16.06 -5.54
C PHE A 636 6.78 17.51 -5.11
N PRO A 637 7.90 17.81 -4.43
CA PRO A 637 8.29 19.19 -4.19
C PRO A 637 8.58 19.89 -5.53
N PRO A 638 8.04 21.09 -5.79
CA PRO A 638 8.21 21.76 -7.05
C PRO A 638 9.62 22.37 -7.14
N ARG A 639 10.58 21.65 -7.76
CA ARG A 639 11.90 22.21 -8.10
C ARG A 639 12.59 21.50 -9.27
N GLY A 640 12.78 22.25 -10.35
CA GLY A 640 13.93 22.16 -11.26
C GLY A 640 13.96 20.98 -12.23
N ASP A 641 14.10 19.77 -11.72
CA ASP A 641 14.88 18.72 -12.39
C ASP A 641 14.05 17.50 -12.81
N ALA A 642 12.73 17.67 -13.02
CA ALA A 642 11.83 16.61 -13.48
C ALA A 642 12.05 16.16 -14.95
N ALA A 643 13.02 16.77 -15.65
CA ALA A 643 13.46 16.36 -16.97
C ALA A 643 14.66 15.39 -16.86
N ASN A 644 14.53 14.20 -17.46
CA ASN A 644 15.56 13.16 -17.61
C ASN A 644 15.89 12.24 -16.41
N THR A 645 14.88 11.62 -15.79
CA THR A 645 15.06 10.29 -15.21
C THR A 645 14.93 9.22 -16.31
N SER A 646 16.07 8.67 -16.73
CA SER A 646 16.17 7.61 -17.76
C SER A 646 15.68 6.27 -17.23
N ILE A 647 14.39 5.95 -17.42
CA ILE A 647 13.83 4.63 -17.11
C ILE A 647 14.26 3.64 -18.21
N ALA A 648 14.85 2.49 -17.84
CA ALA A 648 15.44 1.55 -18.80
C ALA A 648 14.46 1.07 -19.89
N GLY A 649 13.21 0.78 -19.52
CA GLY A 649 12.15 0.36 -20.46
C GLY A 649 11.81 1.41 -21.54
N LEU A 650 12.17 2.69 -21.34
CA LEU A 650 11.99 3.73 -22.36
C LEU A 650 13.07 3.68 -23.46
N LYS A 651 14.21 3.03 -23.21
CA LYS A 651 15.27 2.81 -24.20
C LYS A 651 14.99 1.63 -25.14
N VAL A 652 13.97 0.82 -24.85
CA VAL A 652 13.56 -0.32 -25.70
C VAL A 652 13.29 0.18 -27.12
N GLN A 653 13.99 -0.39 -28.10
CA GLN A 653 13.81 -0.07 -29.51
C GLN A 653 12.72 -0.92 -30.11
N VAL A 654 11.69 -0.29 -30.67
CA VAL A 654 10.59 -0.94 -31.37
C VAL A 654 10.65 -0.57 -32.85
N GLN A 655 10.34 -1.52 -33.72
CA GLN A 655 10.16 -1.28 -35.14
C GLN A 655 8.72 -0.84 -35.40
N ILE A 656 8.51 0.43 -35.76
CA ILE A 656 7.20 0.94 -36.15
C ILE A 656 7.04 0.78 -37.66
N GLU A 657 6.07 -0.02 -38.10
CA GLU A 657 5.77 -0.25 -39.52
C GLU A 657 5.01 0.92 -40.15
N SER A 658 4.10 1.53 -39.38
CA SER A 658 3.48 2.87 -39.53
C SER A 658 2.23 2.87 -38.64
N TRP A 659 1.93 3.97 -37.94
CA TRP A 659 0.62 4.16 -37.29
C TRP A 659 -0.14 5.25 -38.06
N PRO A 660 -1.08 4.89 -38.97
CA PRO A 660 -1.85 5.85 -39.75
C PRO A 660 -3.06 6.37 -38.98
N GLY A 661 -2.82 6.90 -37.78
CA GLY A 661 -3.87 7.37 -36.88
C GLY A 661 -4.52 6.24 -36.06
N ILE A 662 -3.85 5.78 -35.00
CA ILE A 662 -4.47 4.88 -34.00
C ILE A 662 -5.00 5.67 -32.79
N PRO A 663 -6.03 5.20 -32.07
CA PRO A 663 -6.51 5.88 -30.85
C PRO A 663 -5.41 6.02 -29.80
N LEU A 664 -5.31 7.20 -29.17
CA LEU A 664 -4.30 7.49 -28.14
C LEU A 664 -4.34 6.48 -26.99
N ALA A 665 -5.51 6.10 -26.49
CA ALA A 665 -5.64 5.08 -25.43
C ALA A 665 -5.04 3.73 -25.83
N LEU A 666 -5.19 3.32 -27.10
CA LEU A 666 -4.58 2.09 -27.62
C LEU A 666 -3.06 2.23 -27.77
N ALA A 667 -2.57 3.39 -28.21
CA ALA A 667 -1.14 3.69 -28.28
C ALA A 667 -0.48 3.57 -26.89
N LEU A 668 -1.05 4.21 -25.87
CA LEU A 668 -0.52 4.20 -24.50
C LEU A 668 -0.57 2.81 -23.87
N ALA A 669 -1.62 2.03 -24.12
CA ALA A 669 -1.71 0.64 -23.67
C ALA A 669 -0.62 -0.24 -24.32
N ARG A 670 -0.38 -0.10 -25.64
CA ARG A 670 0.70 -0.82 -26.34
C ARG A 670 2.09 -0.41 -25.86
N LEU A 671 2.33 0.88 -25.61
CA LEU A 671 3.62 1.33 -25.07
C LEU A 671 3.82 0.84 -23.62
N THR A 672 2.75 0.73 -22.83
CA THR A 672 2.78 0.14 -21.48
C THR A 672 3.15 -1.35 -21.55
N GLU A 673 2.50 -2.10 -22.46
CA GLU A 673 2.80 -3.52 -22.75
C GLU A 673 4.26 -3.72 -23.18
N TRP A 674 4.77 -2.93 -24.12
CA TRP A 674 6.13 -3.08 -24.67
C TRP A 674 7.25 -2.64 -23.73
N SER A 675 6.99 -1.66 -22.85
CA SER A 675 7.99 -1.17 -21.90
C SER A 675 7.97 -1.88 -20.55
N SER A 676 6.87 -2.58 -20.21
CA SER A 676 6.50 -2.95 -18.83
C SER A 676 6.40 -1.77 -17.85
N ILE A 677 6.34 -0.53 -18.35
CA ILE A 677 6.20 0.70 -17.55
C ILE A 677 4.75 1.19 -17.69
N PRO A 678 4.01 1.48 -16.60
CA PRO A 678 2.76 2.22 -16.67
C PRO A 678 2.92 3.56 -17.42
N ILE A 679 2.17 3.78 -18.50
CA ILE A 679 2.16 5.05 -19.26
C ILE A 679 0.71 5.57 -19.33
N CYS A 680 0.50 6.85 -19.03
CA CYS A 680 -0.81 7.52 -19.08
C CYS A 680 -0.70 9.01 -19.44
N VAL A 681 -1.85 9.68 -19.58
CA VAL A 681 -1.94 11.15 -19.67
C VAL A 681 -2.57 11.68 -18.39
N ASP A 682 -2.05 12.80 -17.88
CA ASP A 682 -2.58 13.52 -16.71
C ASP A 682 -4.05 13.95 -16.93
N PRO A 683 -5.01 13.57 -16.06
CA PRO A 683 -6.41 13.92 -16.23
C PRO A 683 -6.69 15.43 -16.34
N GLU A 684 -5.94 16.28 -15.62
CA GLU A 684 -6.09 17.73 -15.68
C GLU A 684 -5.66 18.32 -17.04
N THR A 685 -4.62 17.75 -17.67
CA THR A 685 -4.21 18.05 -19.04
C THR A 685 -5.34 17.74 -20.01
N LEU A 686 -5.99 16.58 -19.89
CA LEU A 686 -7.15 16.20 -20.72
C LEU A 686 -8.32 17.18 -20.56
N LEU A 687 -8.60 17.62 -19.33
CA LEU A 687 -9.66 18.61 -19.04
C LEU A 687 -9.33 20.00 -19.60
N TRP A 688 -8.05 20.38 -19.61
CA TRP A 688 -7.58 21.66 -20.15
C TRP A 688 -7.67 21.71 -21.68
N ASP A 689 -7.14 20.68 -22.35
CA ASP A 689 -7.02 20.64 -23.81
C ASP A 689 -8.32 20.22 -24.52
N ASN A 690 -9.38 19.94 -23.76
CA ASN A 690 -10.68 19.44 -24.19
C ASN A 690 -10.62 18.00 -24.72
N PRO A 691 -11.17 17.00 -24.01
CA PRO A 691 -10.91 15.61 -24.34
C PRO A 691 -11.57 15.13 -25.64
N SER A 692 -12.48 15.91 -26.25
CA SER A 692 -13.01 15.60 -27.60
C SER A 692 -11.97 15.73 -28.71
N ASP A 693 -10.87 16.45 -28.43
CA ASP A 693 -9.74 16.66 -29.34
C ASP A 693 -8.60 15.63 -29.11
N LEU A 694 -8.85 14.61 -28.27
CA LEU A 694 -8.02 13.40 -28.14
C LEU A 694 -8.16 12.52 -29.37
N GLY A 695 -7.56 12.99 -30.46
CA GLY A 695 -7.60 12.36 -31.76
C GLY A 695 -6.78 11.07 -31.84
N THR A 696 -6.38 10.78 -33.06
CA THR A 696 -5.55 9.62 -33.37
C THR A 696 -4.08 9.99 -33.45
N VAL A 697 -3.22 9.22 -32.80
CA VAL A 697 -1.77 9.34 -32.90
C VAL A 697 -1.31 8.83 -34.27
N ALA A 698 -0.56 9.67 -34.99
CA ALA A 698 0.19 9.24 -36.17
C ALA A 698 1.68 9.09 -35.83
N LEU A 699 2.31 7.99 -36.23
CA LEU A 699 3.77 7.79 -36.10
C LEU A 699 4.40 7.44 -37.44
N GLN A 700 5.52 8.11 -37.74
CA GLN A 700 6.32 7.78 -38.92
C GLN A 700 7.00 6.41 -38.76
N PRO A 701 7.11 5.62 -39.84
CA PRO A 701 7.77 4.32 -39.79
C PRO A 701 9.26 4.43 -39.47
N GLY A 702 9.80 3.43 -38.79
CA GLY A 702 11.22 3.36 -38.44
C GLY A 702 11.50 2.68 -37.11
N LYS A 703 12.79 2.47 -36.84
CA LYS A 703 13.27 1.95 -35.55
C LYS A 703 13.41 3.11 -34.57
N LYS A 704 12.58 3.14 -33.53
CA LYS A 704 12.52 4.23 -32.53
C LYS A 704 12.55 3.65 -31.11
N THR A 705 13.08 4.39 -30.15
CA THR A 705 12.91 4.03 -28.73
C THR A 705 11.50 4.37 -28.26
N ILE A 706 11.02 3.71 -27.20
CA ILE A 706 9.74 4.08 -26.57
C ILE A 706 9.75 5.55 -26.10
N GLN A 707 10.90 6.06 -25.62
CA GLN A 707 11.08 7.48 -25.34
C GLN A 707 10.80 8.37 -26.56
N GLN A 708 11.45 8.09 -27.70
CA GLN A 708 11.26 8.86 -28.93
C GLN A 708 9.82 8.81 -29.44
N ILE A 709 9.15 7.67 -29.27
CA ILE A 709 7.73 7.53 -29.59
C ILE A 709 6.87 8.42 -28.68
N LEU A 710 7.13 8.44 -27.37
CA LEU A 710 6.40 9.30 -26.43
C LEU A 710 6.66 10.79 -26.69
N GLU A 711 7.88 11.17 -27.08
CA GLU A 711 8.23 12.53 -27.49
C GLU A 711 7.51 12.94 -28.79
N GLU A 712 7.39 12.04 -29.78
CA GLU A 712 6.62 12.26 -31.02
C GLU A 712 5.11 12.32 -30.78
N ILE A 713 4.58 11.58 -29.79
CA ILE A 713 3.18 11.69 -29.33
C ILE A 713 2.96 13.02 -28.61
N ALA A 714 3.82 13.37 -27.66
CA ALA A 714 3.70 14.58 -26.88
C ALA A 714 3.80 15.84 -27.76
N GLY A 715 4.69 15.83 -28.76
CA GLY A 715 4.84 16.89 -29.75
C GLY A 715 3.67 17.04 -30.74
N GLN A 716 2.71 16.10 -30.79
CA GLN A 716 1.45 16.27 -31.53
C GLN A 716 0.38 17.05 -30.75
N HIS A 717 0.58 17.27 -29.44
CA HIS A 717 -0.42 17.84 -28.53
C HIS A 717 0.12 18.95 -27.62
N ASP A 718 1.31 19.51 -27.91
CA ASP A 718 2.03 20.47 -27.05
C ASP A 718 2.24 19.98 -25.61
N TRP A 719 2.40 18.67 -25.43
CA TRP A 719 2.66 18.04 -24.13
C TRP A 719 4.17 17.83 -23.88
N THR A 720 4.49 17.55 -22.63
CA THR A 720 5.80 17.05 -22.20
C THR A 720 5.66 15.66 -21.55
N VAL A 721 6.74 14.89 -21.59
CA VAL A 721 6.82 13.56 -20.98
C VAL A 721 7.47 13.71 -19.60
N VAL A 722 6.82 13.19 -18.55
CA VAL A 722 7.30 13.27 -17.16
C VAL A 722 7.52 11.87 -16.58
N SER A 723 8.73 11.60 -16.09
CA SER A 723 9.11 10.35 -15.43
C SER A 723 8.84 10.42 -13.92
N CYS A 724 7.75 9.81 -13.47
CA CYS A 724 7.31 9.73 -12.08
C CYS A 724 7.82 8.44 -11.41
N GLY A 725 9.15 8.29 -11.27
CA GLY A 725 9.76 7.05 -10.78
C GLY A 725 9.65 5.92 -11.81
N ASN A 726 8.84 4.89 -11.53
CA ASN A 726 8.58 3.75 -12.43
C ASN A 726 7.25 3.92 -13.20
N LEU A 727 6.81 5.15 -13.44
CA LEU A 727 5.58 5.53 -14.15
C LEU A 727 5.92 6.69 -15.09
N VAL A 728 5.26 6.76 -16.24
CA VAL A 728 5.36 7.92 -17.15
C VAL A 728 4.00 8.56 -17.35
N VAL A 729 4.00 9.90 -17.26
CA VAL A 729 2.81 10.73 -17.44
C VAL A 729 3.09 11.74 -18.54
N LEU A 730 2.25 11.76 -19.58
CA LEU A 730 2.21 12.86 -20.53
C LEU A 730 1.32 13.97 -19.94
N CYS A 731 1.80 15.20 -19.94
CA CYS A 731 1.03 16.34 -19.42
C CYS A 731 1.46 17.66 -20.07
N ARG A 732 0.67 18.72 -19.91
CA ARG A 732 1.06 20.06 -20.37
C ARG A 732 2.35 20.56 -19.67
N PRO A 733 3.25 21.32 -20.33
CA PRO A 733 4.40 21.93 -19.66
C PRO A 733 4.02 22.80 -18.46
N GLU A 734 2.91 23.53 -18.53
CA GLU A 734 2.42 24.39 -17.45
C GLU A 734 1.88 23.59 -16.24
N ARG A 735 1.58 22.30 -16.45
CA ARG A 735 1.20 21.36 -15.40
C ARG A 735 2.38 20.99 -14.51
N VAL A 736 3.59 20.92 -15.10
CA VAL A 736 4.85 20.60 -14.42
C VAL A 736 5.41 21.80 -13.67
N SER A 737 5.35 23.00 -14.26
CA SER A 737 5.72 24.25 -13.59
C SER A 737 4.73 24.66 -12.50
N ASN A 738 3.52 24.07 -12.49
CA ASN A 738 2.35 24.48 -11.72
C ASN A 738 2.07 25.99 -11.84
N ASN A 739 2.26 26.56 -13.03
CA ASN A 739 2.01 27.98 -13.30
C ASN A 739 1.61 28.15 -14.76
N VAL A 740 0.38 28.61 -14.99
CA VAL A 740 -0.24 28.75 -16.30
C VAL A 740 -0.77 30.17 -16.51
N SER A 741 -0.76 30.65 -17.76
CA SER A 741 -1.49 31.85 -18.18
C SER A 741 -2.66 31.43 -19.05
N CYS A 742 -3.88 31.81 -18.67
CA CYS A 742 -5.10 31.55 -19.43
C CYS A 742 -5.70 32.86 -19.91
N HIS A 743 -6.00 32.91 -21.21
CA HIS A 743 -6.57 34.07 -21.90
C HIS A 743 -7.97 33.70 -22.38
N ILE A 744 -9.00 34.35 -21.84
CA ILE A 744 -10.40 34.13 -22.22
C ILE A 744 -10.89 35.37 -22.96
N THR A 745 -11.07 35.21 -24.26
CA THR A 745 -11.67 36.22 -25.15
C THR A 745 -13.18 36.04 -25.16
N ASP A 746 -13.94 37.13 -25.18
CA ASP A 746 -15.41 37.14 -25.06
C ASP A 746 -15.94 36.31 -23.86
N PRO A 747 -15.45 36.59 -22.63
CA PRO A 747 -15.91 35.89 -21.45
C PRO A 747 -17.41 36.17 -21.27
N SER A 748 -18.22 35.11 -21.20
CA SER A 748 -19.68 35.23 -21.08
C SER A 748 -20.08 36.27 -20.04
N ALA A 749 -21.08 37.10 -20.37
CA ALA A 749 -21.54 38.25 -19.55
C ALA A 749 -22.15 37.87 -18.18
N LEU A 750 -21.97 36.63 -17.75
CA LEU A 750 -22.50 35.99 -16.55
C LEU A 750 -21.86 36.50 -15.24
N VAL A 751 -20.64 37.06 -15.30
CA VAL A 751 -19.84 37.41 -14.12
C VAL A 751 -19.17 38.77 -14.30
N SER A 752 -19.39 39.71 -13.36
CA SER A 752 -18.67 40.99 -13.32
C SER A 752 -17.25 40.82 -12.77
N ASP A 753 -16.33 41.72 -13.11
CA ASP A 753 -14.94 41.68 -12.64
C ASP A 753 -14.83 41.70 -11.11
N LYS A 754 -15.74 42.42 -10.44
CA LYS A 754 -15.85 42.48 -8.98
C LYS A 754 -16.22 41.13 -8.37
N LEU A 755 -17.17 40.42 -8.98
CA LEU A 755 -17.62 39.10 -8.55
C LEU A 755 -16.53 38.03 -8.80
N LEU A 756 -15.87 38.11 -9.95
CA LEU A 756 -14.75 37.25 -10.31
C LEU A 756 -13.56 37.43 -9.37
N GLN A 757 -13.25 38.67 -8.97
CA GLN A 757 -12.21 38.94 -7.96
C GLN A 757 -12.54 38.30 -6.60
N ALA A 758 -13.80 38.30 -6.18
CA ALA A 758 -14.25 37.65 -4.94
C ALA A 758 -14.16 36.10 -5.00
N ILE A 759 -14.42 35.52 -6.17
CA ILE A 759 -14.19 34.09 -6.44
C ILE A 759 -12.70 33.76 -6.37
N ILE A 760 -11.84 34.59 -6.98
CA ILE A 760 -10.38 34.42 -6.93
C ILE A 760 -9.84 34.46 -5.50
N THR A 761 -10.20 35.49 -4.72
CA THR A 761 -9.79 35.61 -3.31
C THR A 761 -10.29 34.41 -2.48
N THR A 762 -11.44 33.84 -2.82
CA THR A 762 -11.92 32.59 -2.19
C THR A 762 -11.00 31.42 -2.51
N LEU A 763 -10.67 31.20 -3.78
CA LEU A 763 -9.81 30.09 -4.21
C LEU A 763 -8.43 30.20 -3.55
N ASP A 764 -7.77 31.36 -3.64
CA ASP A 764 -6.49 31.63 -2.96
C ASP A 764 -6.57 31.37 -1.44
N SER A 765 -7.68 31.73 -0.78
CA SER A 765 -7.88 31.45 0.65
C SER A 765 -8.12 29.98 1.00
N THR A 766 -8.55 29.17 0.03
CA THR A 766 -8.95 27.76 0.24
C THR A 766 -7.77 26.81 0.08
N PHE A 767 -6.89 27.08 -0.89
CA PHE A 767 -5.70 26.27 -1.18
C PHE A 767 -4.44 26.74 -0.44
N GLY A 768 -4.56 27.72 0.46
CA GLY A 768 -3.48 28.24 1.30
C GLY A 768 -2.55 29.23 0.59
N PRO A 769 -1.65 29.89 1.33
CA PRO A 769 -0.69 30.83 0.77
C PRO A 769 0.40 30.09 0.00
N SER A 770 0.19 29.89 -1.29
CA SER A 770 1.31 29.76 -2.24
C SER A 770 1.99 31.13 -2.39
N ASP A 771 3.29 31.14 -2.72
CA ASP A 771 4.03 32.39 -3.05
C ASP A 771 3.51 33.06 -4.35
N SER A 772 2.47 32.49 -4.98
CA SER A 772 1.90 32.92 -6.26
C SER A 772 0.39 32.69 -6.32
N GLY A 773 -0.40 33.48 -5.58
CA GLY A 773 -1.86 33.54 -5.76
C GLY A 773 -2.28 33.97 -7.18
N ILE A 774 -3.55 33.78 -7.54
CA ILE A 774 -4.03 34.03 -8.91
C ILE A 774 -4.01 35.54 -9.21
N LYS A 775 -3.19 35.92 -10.19
CA LYS A 775 -3.19 37.27 -10.77
C LYS A 775 -4.29 37.35 -11.82
N TYR A 776 -5.12 38.39 -11.70
CA TYR A 776 -6.20 38.69 -12.63
C TYR A 776 -5.96 40.04 -13.32
N GLN A 777 -6.15 40.08 -14.62
CA GLN A 777 -6.18 41.31 -15.41
C GLN A 777 -7.39 41.28 -16.35
N SER A 778 -8.08 42.41 -16.46
CA SER A 778 -9.26 42.60 -17.31
C SER A 778 -9.00 43.77 -18.25
N ASN A 779 -9.06 43.49 -19.55
CA ASN A 779 -9.04 44.47 -20.63
C ASN A 779 -10.41 44.44 -21.32
N ASN A 780 -10.76 45.49 -22.08
CA ASN A 780 -12.12 45.67 -22.63
C ASN A 780 -12.75 44.45 -23.34
N ASN A 781 -11.95 43.55 -23.92
CA ASN A 781 -12.41 42.33 -24.62
C ASN A 781 -11.78 41.01 -24.10
N GLU A 782 -10.93 41.05 -23.07
CA GLU A 782 -10.07 39.90 -22.69
C GLU A 782 -9.87 39.81 -21.17
N ARG A 783 -9.98 38.59 -20.63
CA ARG A 783 -9.67 38.26 -19.24
C ARG A 783 -8.46 37.34 -19.16
N ILE A 784 -7.46 37.76 -18.39
CA ILE A 784 -6.19 37.05 -18.23
C ILE A 784 -6.06 36.56 -16.78
N PHE A 785 -5.81 35.27 -16.62
CA PHE A 785 -5.59 34.61 -15.33
C PHE A 785 -4.21 33.96 -15.31
N GLN A 786 -3.36 34.32 -14.35
CA GLN A 786 -2.04 33.73 -14.19
C GLN A 786 -1.87 33.19 -12.77
N GLY A 787 -1.49 31.91 -12.62
CA GLY A 787 -1.31 31.30 -11.30
C GLY A 787 -1.28 29.76 -11.34
N PRO A 788 -1.52 29.10 -10.19
CA PRO A 788 -1.45 27.65 -10.06
C PRO A 788 -2.39 26.94 -11.02
N PHE A 789 -1.90 25.89 -11.69
CA PHE A 789 -2.57 25.27 -12.84
C PHE A 789 -4.01 24.87 -12.51
N ILE A 790 -4.20 24.21 -11.35
CA ILE A 790 -5.51 23.69 -10.94
C ILE A 790 -6.51 24.79 -10.55
N HIS A 791 -6.04 25.92 -10.02
CA HIS A 791 -6.93 27.05 -9.71
C HIS A 791 -7.41 27.74 -10.99
N VAL A 792 -6.50 27.97 -11.93
CA VAL A 792 -6.83 28.59 -13.22
C VAL A 792 -7.72 27.66 -14.05
N LEU A 793 -7.47 26.34 -14.05
CA LEU A 793 -8.35 25.35 -14.68
C LEU A 793 -9.78 25.40 -14.10
N THR A 794 -9.91 25.55 -12.78
CA THR A 794 -11.23 25.64 -12.11
C THR A 794 -12.01 26.89 -12.55
N ILE A 795 -11.33 28.04 -12.67
CA ILE A 795 -11.94 29.29 -13.18
C ILE A 795 -12.29 29.15 -14.67
N ARG A 796 -11.37 28.62 -15.47
CA ARG A 796 -11.53 28.44 -16.91
C ARG A 796 -12.73 27.55 -17.23
N ASN A 797 -12.78 26.37 -16.61
CA ASN A 797 -13.89 25.43 -16.79
C ASN A 797 -15.22 26.08 -16.46
N PHE A 798 -15.31 26.86 -15.38
CA PHE A 798 -16.51 27.59 -15.03
C PHE A 798 -16.93 28.65 -16.06
N LEU A 799 -16.00 29.48 -16.52
CA LEU A 799 -16.29 30.54 -17.49
C LEU A 799 -16.64 29.99 -18.89
N GLU A 800 -16.04 28.85 -19.26
CA GLU A 800 -16.35 28.07 -20.48
C GLU A 800 -17.52 27.08 -20.30
N GLN A 801 -18.17 27.06 -19.12
CA GLN A 801 -19.30 26.17 -18.76
C GLN A 801 -19.00 24.65 -18.89
N ARG A 802 -17.73 24.26 -18.74
CA ARG A 802 -17.28 22.86 -18.63
C ARG A 802 -17.48 22.37 -17.19
N PHE A 803 -18.20 21.27 -17.04
CA PHE A 803 -18.41 20.60 -15.74
C PHE A 803 -17.36 19.49 -15.52
N PRO A 804 -17.08 19.09 -14.26
CA PRO A 804 -16.22 17.94 -14.01
C PRO A 804 -16.82 16.64 -14.58
N PRO A 805 -15.98 15.63 -14.87
CA PRO A 805 -16.43 14.32 -15.32
C PRO A 805 -17.50 13.70 -14.41
N GLN A 806 -18.52 13.09 -15.01
CA GLN A 806 -19.58 12.36 -14.28
C GLN A 806 -19.25 10.88 -14.17
N SER A 807 -19.79 10.20 -13.15
CA SER A 807 -19.61 8.76 -13.01
C SER A 807 -20.35 8.00 -14.11
N LEU A 808 -19.77 6.92 -14.62
CA LEU A 808 -20.37 6.09 -15.68
C LEU A 808 -21.75 5.53 -15.27
N SER A 809 -21.95 5.29 -13.98
CA SER A 809 -23.22 4.83 -13.39
C SER A 809 -24.39 5.82 -13.57
N GLU A 810 -24.12 7.11 -13.71
CA GLU A 810 -25.15 8.16 -13.78
C GLU A 810 -25.54 8.53 -15.21
N ALA A 811 -24.60 8.45 -16.16
CA ALA A 811 -24.74 9.02 -17.50
C ALA A 811 -24.73 8.00 -18.66
N ALA A 812 -24.42 6.72 -18.43
CA ALA A 812 -24.30 5.73 -19.53
C ALA A 812 -25.60 5.45 -20.31
N ALA A 813 -26.79 5.80 -19.78
CA ALA A 813 -28.07 5.47 -20.39
C ALA A 813 -28.34 6.18 -21.73
N GLU A 814 -27.77 7.38 -21.94
CA GLU A 814 -28.10 8.25 -23.07
C GLU A 814 -27.05 8.19 -24.20
N ASN A 815 -25.87 7.61 -23.94
CA ASN A 815 -24.78 7.55 -24.91
C ASN A 815 -24.81 6.24 -25.72
N SER A 816 -25.10 6.36 -27.02
CA SER A 816 -25.22 5.22 -27.95
C SER A 816 -23.94 4.41 -28.14
N ALA A 817 -22.75 5.03 -28.05
CA ALA A 817 -21.47 4.33 -28.16
C ALA A 817 -21.19 3.47 -26.91
N LEU A 818 -21.60 3.94 -25.73
CA LEU A 818 -21.50 3.19 -24.47
C LEU A 818 -22.47 1.99 -24.41
N GLN A 819 -23.59 2.06 -25.13
CA GLN A 819 -24.56 0.97 -25.29
C GLN A 819 -24.16 -0.11 -26.29
N GLN A 820 -23.02 0.04 -27.02
CA GLN A 820 -22.56 -0.96 -27.99
C GLN A 820 -22.44 -2.35 -27.34
N ILE A 821 -23.09 -3.36 -27.93
CA ILE A 821 -22.99 -4.74 -27.46
C ILE A 821 -21.64 -5.34 -27.87
N ILE A 822 -20.92 -5.93 -26.91
CA ILE A 822 -19.65 -6.63 -27.14
C ILE A 822 -19.67 -8.03 -26.53
N SER A 823 -18.79 -8.88 -27.05
CA SER A 823 -18.44 -10.19 -26.46
C SER A 823 -16.91 -10.31 -26.37
N MET A 824 -16.40 -10.72 -25.21
CA MET A 824 -14.99 -11.03 -24.99
C MET A 824 -14.86 -12.01 -23.83
N ASN A 825 -13.92 -12.96 -23.93
CA ASN A 825 -13.76 -14.03 -22.94
C ASN A 825 -12.28 -14.26 -22.63
N TYR A 826 -11.89 -13.90 -21.41
CA TYR A 826 -10.59 -14.09 -20.78
C TYR A 826 -10.85 -14.88 -19.49
N TYR A 827 -10.90 -16.21 -19.62
CA TYR A 827 -11.16 -17.13 -18.51
C TYR A 827 -9.90 -17.41 -17.67
N GLU A 828 -8.73 -17.32 -18.29
CA GLU A 828 -7.44 -17.39 -17.61
C GLU A 828 -7.05 -16.01 -17.06
N PRO A 829 -6.37 -15.93 -15.90
CA PRO A 829 -5.96 -14.65 -15.32
C PRO A 829 -4.98 -13.93 -16.27
N THR A 830 -5.46 -12.83 -16.86
CA THR A 830 -4.79 -12.07 -17.92
C THR A 830 -4.39 -10.69 -17.40
N PRO A 831 -3.24 -10.11 -17.77
CA PRO A 831 -2.88 -8.75 -17.38
C PRO A 831 -3.96 -7.72 -17.71
N LEU A 832 -4.28 -6.84 -16.75
CA LEU A 832 -5.27 -5.78 -16.91
C LEU A 832 -5.02 -4.93 -18.16
N VAL A 833 -3.77 -4.59 -18.45
CA VAL A 833 -3.39 -3.81 -19.65
C VAL A 833 -3.79 -4.49 -20.96
N ASP A 834 -3.74 -5.82 -21.05
CA ASP A 834 -4.09 -6.57 -22.26
C ASP A 834 -5.60 -6.57 -22.50
N ILE A 835 -6.39 -6.70 -21.42
CA ILE A 835 -7.85 -6.60 -21.46
C ILE A 835 -8.27 -5.17 -21.86
N LEU A 836 -7.61 -4.14 -21.32
CA LEU A 836 -7.84 -2.74 -21.70
C LEU A 836 -7.44 -2.46 -23.15
N ALA A 837 -6.32 -3.01 -23.62
CA ALA A 837 -5.91 -2.91 -25.01
C ALA A 837 -6.88 -3.63 -25.95
N ALA A 838 -7.51 -4.74 -25.51
CA ALA A 838 -8.56 -5.42 -26.25
C ALA A 838 -9.86 -4.61 -26.30
N LEU A 839 -10.32 -4.05 -25.17
CA LEU A 839 -11.50 -3.17 -25.11
C LEU A 839 -11.34 -1.93 -26.02
N ASN A 840 -10.17 -1.29 -26.00
CA ASN A 840 -9.81 -0.17 -26.86
C ASN A 840 -9.74 -0.53 -28.37
N ARG A 841 -9.71 -1.83 -28.74
CA ARG A 841 -9.82 -2.29 -30.14
C ARG A 841 -11.25 -2.61 -30.57
N LEU A 842 -12.14 -2.94 -29.63
CA LEU A 842 -13.50 -3.41 -29.91
C LEU A 842 -14.52 -2.27 -30.11
N THR A 843 -14.20 -1.05 -29.69
CA THR A 843 -15.12 0.10 -29.76
C THR A 843 -14.41 1.37 -30.24
N GLN A 844 -15.21 2.39 -30.56
CA GLN A 844 -14.73 3.75 -30.84
C GLN A 844 -14.58 4.60 -29.56
N VAL A 845 -14.74 3.98 -28.37
CA VAL A 845 -14.63 4.65 -27.07
C VAL A 845 -13.26 4.35 -26.48
N GLN A 846 -12.50 5.41 -26.23
CA GLN A 846 -11.17 5.34 -25.65
C GLN A 846 -11.25 5.17 -24.12
N ILE A 847 -10.61 4.14 -23.58
CA ILE A 847 -10.45 3.92 -22.13
C ILE A 847 -9.03 4.33 -21.74
N LEU A 848 -8.93 5.46 -21.04
CA LEU A 848 -7.71 5.93 -20.38
C LEU A 848 -7.70 5.50 -18.90
N VAL A 849 -6.51 5.51 -18.29
CA VAL A 849 -6.29 5.03 -16.93
C VAL A 849 -5.40 6.00 -16.15
N ASP A 850 -5.86 6.41 -14.97
CA ASP A 850 -5.08 7.20 -14.01
C ASP A 850 -4.16 6.28 -13.20
N TRP A 851 -3.10 5.79 -13.86
CA TRP A 851 -2.06 5.01 -13.18
C TRP A 851 -1.45 5.70 -11.94
N PRO A 852 -1.21 7.04 -11.90
CA PRO A 852 -0.74 7.73 -10.70
C PRO A 852 -1.51 7.38 -9.42
N LEU A 853 -2.85 7.44 -9.45
CA LEU A 853 -3.66 7.13 -8.26
C LEU A 853 -3.92 5.64 -8.11
N LEU A 854 -4.14 4.89 -9.19
CA LEU A 854 -4.39 3.44 -9.09
C LEU A 854 -3.17 2.69 -8.53
N LEU A 855 -1.95 3.09 -8.87
CA LEU A 855 -0.72 2.54 -8.27
C LEU A 855 -0.60 2.89 -6.78
N SER A 856 -1.22 3.96 -6.29
CA SER A 856 -1.25 4.30 -4.87
C SER A 856 -2.24 3.44 -4.06
N GLU A 857 -3.20 2.81 -4.74
CA GLU A 857 -4.13 1.79 -4.20
C GLU A 857 -3.68 0.35 -4.57
N GLU A 858 -2.38 0.15 -4.85
CA GLU A 858 -1.75 -1.14 -5.20
C GLU A 858 -2.26 -1.81 -6.52
N VAL A 859 -2.92 -1.06 -7.40
CA VAL A 859 -3.42 -1.56 -8.71
C VAL A 859 -2.39 -1.32 -9.82
N HIS A 860 -1.73 -2.40 -10.26
CA HIS A 860 -0.73 -2.38 -11.33
C HIS A 860 -1.30 -2.80 -12.71
N PRO A 861 -0.70 -2.36 -13.85
CA PRO A 861 -1.12 -2.78 -15.19
C PRO A 861 -1.04 -4.30 -15.44
N SER A 862 -0.16 -4.98 -14.71
CA SER A 862 0.05 -6.44 -14.77
C SER A 862 -0.83 -7.23 -13.80
N VAL A 863 -1.74 -6.58 -13.04
CA VAL A 863 -2.65 -7.30 -12.13
C VAL A 863 -3.45 -8.33 -12.93
N PRO A 864 -3.42 -9.62 -12.54
CA PRO A 864 -4.11 -10.67 -13.28
C PRO A 864 -5.61 -10.62 -13.00
N VAL A 865 -6.39 -10.34 -14.05
CA VAL A 865 -7.85 -10.22 -14.01
C VAL A 865 -8.49 -11.21 -14.99
N THR A 866 -9.72 -11.63 -14.70
CA THR A 866 -10.55 -12.40 -15.65
C THR A 866 -11.71 -11.55 -16.11
N CYS A 867 -12.09 -11.67 -17.38
CA CYS A 867 -13.18 -10.90 -17.97
C CYS A 867 -14.01 -11.78 -18.88
N SER A 868 -15.28 -12.01 -18.52
CA SER A 868 -16.23 -12.77 -19.32
C SER A 868 -17.46 -11.93 -19.58
N ALA A 869 -17.69 -11.64 -20.87
CA ALA A 869 -18.81 -10.91 -21.40
C ALA A 869 -19.29 -11.61 -22.67
N HIS A 870 -20.56 -12.01 -22.69
CA HIS A 870 -21.26 -12.47 -23.88
C HIS A 870 -22.50 -11.60 -24.07
N GLU A 871 -22.56 -10.92 -25.21
CA GLU A 871 -23.63 -10.01 -25.61
C GLU A 871 -24.00 -8.99 -24.50
N LYS A 872 -22.98 -8.28 -23.98
CA LYS A 872 -23.18 -7.25 -22.94
C LYS A 872 -22.90 -5.85 -23.47
N PRO A 873 -23.66 -4.82 -23.01
CA PRO A 873 -23.31 -3.43 -23.27
C PRO A 873 -21.90 -3.10 -22.78
N PHE A 874 -21.12 -2.43 -23.61
CA PHE A 874 -19.72 -2.07 -23.36
C PHE A 874 -19.54 -1.41 -22.00
N PHE A 875 -20.38 -0.42 -21.65
CA PHE A 875 -20.29 0.25 -20.36
C PHE A 875 -20.40 -0.69 -19.15
N LYS A 876 -21.20 -1.77 -19.25
CA LYS A 876 -21.31 -2.78 -18.19
C LYS A 876 -20.09 -3.68 -18.07
N VAL A 877 -19.39 -3.92 -19.18
CA VAL A 877 -18.12 -4.66 -19.17
C VAL A 877 -17.03 -3.82 -18.51
N VAL A 878 -16.88 -2.54 -18.92
CA VAL A 878 -15.89 -1.62 -18.34
C VAL A 878 -16.18 -1.31 -16.87
N GLN A 879 -17.45 -1.07 -16.51
CA GLN A 879 -17.87 -0.89 -15.12
C GLN A 879 -17.46 -2.08 -14.25
N ARG A 880 -17.80 -3.31 -14.66
CA ARG A 880 -17.49 -4.53 -13.91
C ARG A 880 -15.98 -4.79 -13.81
N LEU A 881 -15.22 -4.45 -14.85
CA LEU A 881 -13.76 -4.54 -14.84
C LEU A 881 -13.17 -3.59 -13.78
N ALA A 882 -13.63 -2.34 -13.72
CA ALA A 882 -13.21 -1.37 -12.72
C ALA A 882 -13.61 -1.78 -11.29
N GLU A 883 -14.83 -2.28 -11.08
CA GLU A 883 -15.30 -2.82 -9.80
C GLU A 883 -14.41 -3.99 -9.29
N THR A 884 -13.86 -4.80 -10.20
CA THR A 884 -12.99 -5.94 -9.86
C THR A 884 -11.62 -5.49 -9.30
N ILE A 885 -11.19 -4.26 -9.61
CA ILE A 885 -9.93 -3.65 -9.16
C ILE A 885 -10.16 -2.49 -8.17
N ASN A 886 -11.34 -2.39 -7.55
CA ASN A 886 -11.71 -1.32 -6.61
C ASN A 886 -11.53 0.10 -7.20
N ALA A 887 -11.84 0.25 -8.49
CA ALA A 887 -11.78 1.51 -9.22
C ALA A 887 -13.19 1.94 -9.70
N THR A 888 -13.31 3.20 -10.10
CA THR A 888 -14.49 3.74 -10.77
C THR A 888 -14.17 4.16 -12.21
N VAL A 889 -15.22 4.44 -12.98
CA VAL A 889 -15.13 4.93 -14.36
C VAL A 889 -15.83 6.28 -14.44
N TYR A 890 -15.13 7.30 -14.92
CA TYR A 890 -15.68 8.61 -15.22
C TYR A 890 -15.78 8.83 -16.73
N ILE A 891 -16.82 9.55 -17.17
CA ILE A 891 -16.99 10.00 -18.55
C ILE A 891 -16.31 11.35 -18.71
N LEU A 892 -15.24 11.43 -19.49
CA LEU A 892 -14.59 12.69 -19.85
C LEU A 892 -15.32 13.38 -21.02
N ASN A 893 -15.86 12.60 -21.96
CA ASN A 893 -16.77 13.00 -23.04
C ASN A 893 -17.44 11.76 -23.66
N ASP A 894 -18.25 11.96 -24.69
CA ASP A 894 -19.00 10.90 -25.40
C ASP A 894 -18.19 9.70 -25.91
N LYS A 895 -16.88 9.85 -26.10
CA LYS A 895 -15.94 8.85 -26.64
C LYS A 895 -14.72 8.62 -25.75
N THR A 896 -14.66 9.16 -24.55
CA THR A 896 -13.49 8.98 -23.65
C THR A 896 -13.92 8.70 -22.22
N LEU A 897 -13.49 7.55 -21.72
CA LEU A 897 -13.64 7.09 -20.34
C LEU A 897 -12.29 7.16 -19.62
N LEU A 898 -12.34 7.46 -18.31
CA LEU A 898 -11.19 7.41 -17.41
C LEU A 898 -11.46 6.40 -16.28
N ILE A 899 -10.60 5.40 -16.14
CA ILE A 899 -10.57 4.51 -14.97
C ILE A 899 -9.62 5.11 -13.93
N THR A 900 -10.11 5.30 -12.70
CA THR A 900 -9.38 5.96 -11.61
C THR A 900 -9.98 5.58 -10.24
N THR A 901 -9.37 6.01 -9.14
CA THR A 901 -9.92 5.87 -7.79
C THR A 901 -11.26 6.59 -7.64
N HIS A 902 -12.08 6.13 -6.69
CA HIS A 902 -13.44 6.65 -6.44
C HIS A 902 -13.50 8.16 -6.13
N ASN A 903 -12.42 8.73 -5.61
CA ASN A 903 -12.35 10.09 -5.08
C ASN A 903 -11.64 11.12 -5.99
N ARG A 904 -11.25 10.75 -7.23
CA ARG A 904 -10.42 11.62 -8.11
C ARG A 904 -11.02 13.01 -8.34
N PHE A 905 -12.35 13.10 -8.45
CA PHE A 905 -13.05 14.35 -8.77
C PHE A 905 -13.94 14.86 -7.62
N ASP A 906 -13.70 14.42 -6.38
CA ASP A 906 -14.43 14.88 -5.19
C ASP A 906 -14.08 16.33 -4.79
N ARG A 907 -13.10 16.96 -5.45
CA ARG A 907 -12.75 18.37 -5.22
C ARG A 907 -13.91 19.32 -5.56
N PRO A 908 -14.08 20.44 -4.84
CA PRO A 908 -15.09 21.43 -5.18
C PRO A 908 -14.85 22.07 -6.55
N TYR A 909 -15.94 22.41 -7.23
CA TYR A 909 -15.93 23.15 -8.49
C TYR A 909 -16.98 24.25 -8.49
N LEU A 910 -16.84 25.21 -9.41
CA LEU A 910 -17.75 26.34 -9.59
C LEU A 910 -18.89 25.99 -10.55
N ARG A 911 -20.13 26.32 -10.19
CA ARG A 911 -21.33 26.13 -11.02
C ARG A 911 -22.30 27.29 -10.88
N ALA A 912 -22.87 27.74 -12.00
CA ALA A 912 -23.91 28.77 -12.00
C ALA A 912 -25.32 28.16 -12.01
N TYR A 913 -26.22 28.75 -11.24
CA TYR A 913 -27.64 28.40 -11.17
C TYR A 913 -28.51 29.64 -11.43
N PRO A 914 -29.26 29.69 -12.54
CA PRO A 914 -30.27 30.72 -12.77
C PRO A 914 -31.36 30.67 -11.70
N LEU A 915 -31.69 31.82 -11.11
CA LEU A 915 -32.66 31.97 -10.01
C LEU A 915 -33.97 32.63 -10.44
N ARG A 916 -34.08 33.10 -11.68
CA ARG A 916 -35.23 33.90 -12.17
C ARG A 916 -36.60 33.29 -11.80
N GLU A 917 -36.78 31.99 -12.02
CA GLU A 917 -38.02 31.27 -11.69
C GLU A 917 -38.26 31.12 -10.18
N VAL A 918 -37.19 30.95 -9.40
CA VAL A 918 -37.24 30.80 -7.93
C VAL A 918 -37.58 32.12 -7.25
N LEU A 919 -37.00 33.23 -7.72
CA LEU A 919 -37.23 34.57 -7.17
C LEU A 919 -38.63 35.11 -7.48
N GLN A 920 -39.26 34.67 -8.58
CA GLN A 920 -40.66 35.00 -8.90
C GLN A 920 -41.66 34.50 -7.85
N GLN A 921 -41.26 33.55 -6.98
CA GLN A 921 -42.09 33.05 -5.87
C GLN A 921 -41.95 33.89 -4.59
N GLY A 922 -41.31 35.05 -4.64
CA GLY A 922 -41.21 35.98 -3.50
C GLY A 922 -40.10 35.65 -2.50
N LEU A 923 -39.23 34.68 -2.80
CA LEU A 923 -38.04 34.40 -2.01
C LEU A 923 -36.96 35.47 -2.24
N THR A 924 -36.37 36.00 -1.17
CA THR A 924 -35.22 36.90 -1.26
C THR A 924 -33.93 36.11 -1.46
N VAL A 925 -32.92 36.72 -2.08
CA VAL A 925 -31.59 36.11 -2.29
C VAL A 925 -30.95 35.69 -0.96
N GLY A 926 -31.11 36.47 0.11
CA GLY A 926 -30.63 36.13 1.45
C GLY A 926 -31.32 34.91 2.04
N ALA A 927 -32.66 34.88 2.00
CA ALA A 927 -33.42 33.71 2.45
C ALA A 927 -33.11 32.45 1.62
N LEU A 928 -32.86 32.61 0.31
CA LEU A 928 -32.44 31.50 -0.53
C LEU A 928 -31.05 30.98 -0.13
N ARG A 929 -30.07 31.87 0.12
CA ARG A 929 -28.74 31.48 0.63
C ARG A 929 -28.86 30.69 1.93
N GLU A 930 -29.60 31.21 2.92
CA GLU A 930 -29.80 30.54 4.21
C GLU A 930 -30.43 29.16 4.04
N ARG A 931 -31.43 29.04 3.16
CA ARG A 931 -32.06 27.75 2.87
C ARG A 931 -31.15 26.78 2.14
N VAL A 932 -30.37 27.22 1.14
CA VAL A 932 -29.38 26.36 0.48
C VAL A 932 -28.34 25.86 1.48
N VAL A 933 -27.79 26.76 2.31
CA VAL A 933 -26.81 26.41 3.37
C VAL A 933 -27.39 25.48 4.43
N LYS A 934 -28.70 25.55 4.69
CA LYS A 934 -29.39 24.73 5.71
C LYS A 934 -29.96 23.41 5.18
N GLU A 935 -30.35 23.34 3.93
CA GLU A 935 -31.08 22.20 3.33
C GLU A 935 -30.23 21.35 2.38
N CYS A 936 -29.08 21.83 1.90
CA CYS A 936 -28.16 21.10 1.01
C CYS A 936 -26.80 20.95 1.69
N GLN A 937 -26.32 19.72 1.94
CA GLN A 937 -25.02 19.40 2.58
C GLN A 937 -24.51 20.42 3.64
N PRO A 938 -25.22 20.67 4.76
CA PRO A 938 -25.03 21.91 5.54
C PRO A 938 -23.62 22.14 6.13
N GLN A 939 -22.92 21.06 6.46
CA GLN A 939 -21.57 21.12 7.06
C GLN A 939 -20.47 21.47 6.04
N THR A 940 -20.78 21.48 4.73
CA THR A 940 -19.77 21.71 3.68
C THR A 940 -19.62 23.19 3.30
N TRP A 941 -20.48 24.08 3.81
CA TRP A 941 -20.44 25.54 3.56
C TRP A 941 -19.55 26.30 4.55
N TYR A 942 -19.04 27.46 4.11
CA TYR A 942 -18.17 28.33 4.92
C TYR A 942 -18.76 28.71 6.28
N GLU A 943 -20.05 29.02 6.27
CA GLU A 943 -20.83 29.44 7.41
C GLU A 943 -20.86 28.39 8.52
N GLN A 944 -20.56 27.12 8.20
CA GLN A 944 -20.45 25.99 9.12
C GLN A 944 -19.01 25.43 9.23
N GLY A 945 -18.02 26.13 8.69
CA GLY A 945 -16.60 25.74 8.73
C GLY A 945 -16.10 24.91 7.55
N GLY A 946 -16.93 24.65 6.54
CA GLY A 946 -16.55 23.97 5.30
C GLY A 946 -15.91 24.90 4.26
N ILE A 947 -15.57 24.33 3.11
CA ILE A 947 -14.89 25.04 2.00
C ILE A 947 -15.85 25.56 0.91
N GLY A 948 -17.13 25.19 0.97
CA GLY A 948 -18.15 25.63 0.03
C GLY A 948 -18.46 27.12 0.13
N ARG A 949 -18.85 27.74 -0.98
CA ARG A 949 -19.30 29.15 -1.04
C ARG A 949 -20.47 29.33 -1.98
N ILE A 950 -21.28 30.35 -1.69
CA ILE A 950 -22.31 30.86 -2.59
C ILE A 950 -22.05 32.34 -2.81
N PHE A 951 -21.93 32.73 -4.08
CA PHE A 951 -21.90 34.11 -4.55
C PHE A 951 -23.13 34.40 -5.38
N PHE A 952 -23.46 35.67 -5.59
CA PHE A 952 -24.58 36.09 -6.41
C PHE A 952 -24.15 37.16 -7.40
N THR A 953 -24.77 37.18 -8.58
CA THR A 953 -24.63 38.26 -9.56
C THR A 953 -25.16 39.58 -9.01
N GLU A 954 -24.74 40.71 -9.58
CA GLU A 954 -25.12 42.05 -9.10
C GLU A 954 -26.62 42.34 -9.24
N ASP A 955 -27.29 41.68 -10.18
CA ASP A 955 -28.75 41.68 -10.35
C ASP A 955 -29.49 40.66 -9.46
N GLY A 956 -28.75 39.84 -8.70
CA GLY A 956 -29.24 38.75 -7.88
C GLY A 956 -29.86 37.58 -8.64
N GLN A 957 -29.88 37.59 -9.98
CA GLN A 957 -30.59 36.60 -10.80
C GLN A 957 -29.89 35.25 -10.93
N THR A 958 -28.61 35.14 -10.54
CA THR A 958 -27.82 33.91 -10.65
C THR A 958 -27.03 33.67 -9.37
N ALA A 959 -27.06 32.44 -8.84
CA ALA A 959 -26.14 31.97 -7.81
C ALA A 959 -24.92 31.30 -8.46
N ILE A 960 -23.72 31.65 -8.03
CA ILE A 960 -22.49 30.92 -8.35
C ILE A 960 -22.09 30.14 -7.11
N VAL A 961 -21.99 28.83 -7.23
CA VAL A 961 -21.76 27.91 -6.12
C VAL A 961 -20.43 27.20 -6.32
N TYR A 962 -19.55 27.29 -5.32
CA TYR A 962 -18.34 26.50 -5.21
C TYR A 962 -18.59 25.34 -4.24
N GLN A 963 -18.68 24.11 -4.74
CA GLN A 963 -18.91 22.90 -3.94
C GLN A 963 -18.60 21.61 -4.74
N ASP A 964 -18.47 20.47 -4.06
CA ASP A 964 -18.31 19.12 -4.61
C ASP A 964 -19.55 18.63 -5.38
N ALA A 965 -19.41 17.52 -6.11
CA ALA A 965 -20.48 16.99 -6.96
C ALA A 965 -21.75 16.59 -6.19
N THR A 966 -21.62 16.10 -4.96
CA THR A 966 -22.76 15.67 -4.12
C THR A 966 -23.58 16.87 -3.68
N ALA A 967 -22.93 17.89 -3.12
CA ALA A 967 -23.58 19.12 -2.72
C ALA A 967 -24.18 19.87 -3.91
N GLN A 968 -23.47 19.95 -5.05
CA GLN A 968 -23.98 20.57 -6.28
C GLN A 968 -25.25 19.87 -6.80
N ASN A 969 -25.31 18.54 -6.74
CA ASN A 969 -26.51 17.78 -7.12
C ASN A 969 -27.69 18.04 -6.17
N GLU A 970 -27.46 18.20 -4.86
CA GLU A 970 -28.50 18.62 -3.92
C GLU A 970 -29.00 20.04 -4.19
N VAL A 971 -28.10 21.01 -4.41
CA VAL A 971 -28.45 22.40 -4.75
C VAL A 971 -29.30 22.43 -6.02
N GLN A 972 -28.93 21.70 -7.06
CA GLN A 972 -29.72 21.61 -8.30
C GLN A 972 -31.14 21.09 -8.03
N ARG A 973 -31.27 19.96 -7.32
CA ARG A 973 -32.57 19.35 -6.99
C ARG A 973 -33.41 20.26 -6.09
N PHE A 974 -32.78 21.00 -5.17
CA PHE A 974 -33.45 21.96 -4.31
C PHE A 974 -34.02 23.14 -5.11
N LEU A 975 -33.21 23.77 -5.96
CA LEU A 975 -33.66 24.89 -6.80
C LEU A 975 -34.75 24.46 -7.81
N GLN A 976 -34.65 23.25 -8.37
CA GLN A 976 -35.70 22.68 -9.24
C GLN A 976 -37.01 22.41 -8.49
N ARG A 977 -36.96 21.97 -7.22
CA ARG A 977 -38.17 21.82 -6.38
C ARG A 977 -38.83 23.17 -6.10
N LEU A 978 -38.04 24.20 -5.85
CA LEU A 978 -38.57 25.55 -5.70
C LEU A 978 -39.18 26.04 -7.01
N SER A 979 -38.47 26.02 -8.14
CA SER A 979 -38.97 26.62 -9.40
C SER A 979 -40.29 26.03 -9.88
N LYS A 980 -40.55 24.73 -9.66
CA LYS A 980 -41.81 24.06 -10.01
C LYS A 980 -43.01 24.45 -9.13
N GLY A 981 -42.78 25.06 -7.98
CA GLY A 981 -43.79 25.40 -6.98
C GLY A 981 -44.25 24.16 -6.21
N SER A 982 -44.16 24.19 -4.89
CA SER A 982 -44.72 23.13 -4.05
C SER A 982 -46.25 23.16 -4.10
N GLN A 983 -46.84 22.14 -4.74
CA GLN A 983 -48.07 21.52 -4.24
C GLN A 983 -47.72 20.55 -3.11
#